data_AF-A0A831U934-F1
#
_entry.id   AF-A0A831U934-F1
#
_cell.length_a   1.000
_cell.length_b   1.000
_cell.length_c   1.000
_cell.angle_alpha   90.00
_cell.angle_beta   90.00
_cell.angle_gamma   90.00
#
_symmetry.space_group_name_H-M   'P 1'
#
loop_
_entity.id
_entity.type
_entity.pdbx_description
1 polymer ?
#
loop_
_entity_poly.entity_id
_entity_poly.type
_entity_poly.pdbx_seq_one_letter_code
_entity_poly.pdbx_strand_id
1 'polypeptide(L)'
;MNVPCPLRRQRVHNAMKTQSPLRQPRARQTQRATGICSRKGRRARAGCHLGQHQRCRPGRVHAFRSTVFLVMVAFGMCSSPSAETPVLSGCEVDYPPFCIVHEDGRADGFSVELMRAALAEMGREVTFRTGPWAEVRGWLERGEVDALPLVGRTPEREHLFDFTVPYMTMHGAIVLREETGDVHSVTDLRGRRVGVMQGDNAEEFLRREDRGLEILATPTFSDAFHALAEGRCDAVVVQRLVALRLLEETGLTNLKIVERPVREFAQDFCFAVKEGDSEMLSVLNEGLALAVADGTHRRLHAKWFAHIELPADRPIVVGGDHHYPPFEFLDKKGRPTGFTVELTRAIAREMNMHVRIQLAPWVDIVDGLKQGQIDAVQGIFYTPERDRTLSFSSQYLASHYVGVTRGDDGAPPETLAALAGRSVAVQAGDAILESVAQEAPDARIVALETQEDVLRAVLDGETDCGVAVRFSALHFISASGWSGLRLGKQSLFAGEYCYAVPLGNDALLAQFTEGLRTLKDTGEYHRIYEKWFAVYEEHFHWTDVLRLAALIAAPLLLVAILALLWSWSLKRQVRARTRELREQETFLRTVLDNLPVGVAVNSVESGVTFDYMNDLFAKIYRTSREALSVPDAFWHAVYGDDRFSHEMRRRVLDDCASGDPERMVWTDVPLAHEGEETTYITARNTPIHGTALMISSVWDVTE
;
A
#
# COMPACT_ATOMS: atom_id res chain seq x y z
N MET A 1 56.37 16.88 20.88
CA MET A 1 56.89 17.34 22.19
C MET A 1 57.20 18.82 22.12
N ASN A 2 56.80 19.55 23.16
CA ASN A 2 57.17 20.92 23.53
C ASN A 2 56.49 22.11 22.82
N VAL A 3 55.35 22.52 23.39
CA VAL A 3 55.02 23.91 23.79
C VAL A 3 55.42 24.01 25.29
N PRO A 4 55.49 25.14 26.06
CA PRO A 4 55.01 26.52 25.83
C PRO A 4 55.89 27.68 26.40
N CYS A 5 55.54 28.96 26.13
CA CYS A 5 55.30 30.02 27.15
C CYS A 5 55.16 31.45 26.57
N PRO A 6 54.54 32.41 27.31
CA PRO A 6 53.67 33.46 26.77
C PRO A 6 53.96 34.90 27.32
N LEU A 7 52.96 35.80 27.19
CA LEU A 7 52.77 37.15 27.77
C LEU A 7 53.22 38.30 26.83
N ARG A 8 52.51 39.41 26.67
CA ARG A 8 51.84 40.25 27.69
C ARG A 8 50.89 41.28 27.05
N ARG A 9 49.82 41.62 27.80
CA ARG A 9 48.82 42.69 27.56
C ARG A 9 49.41 44.11 27.70
N GLN A 10 48.81 45.09 27.02
CA GLN A 10 48.52 46.40 27.61
C GLN A 10 47.32 47.11 26.94
N ARG A 11 46.48 47.71 27.79
CA ARG A 11 45.28 48.54 27.52
C ARG A 11 45.63 50.02 27.65
N VAL A 12 44.95 50.90 26.90
CA VAL A 12 44.49 52.28 27.26
C VAL A 12 43.33 52.61 26.29
N HIS A 13 42.02 52.67 26.62
CA HIS A 13 41.18 53.75 27.20
C HIS A 13 41.41 55.16 26.57
N ASN A 14 40.46 56.03 26.22
CA ASN A 14 39.00 56.12 26.42
C ASN A 14 38.42 57.31 25.61
N ALA A 15 37.08 57.44 25.66
CA ALA A 15 36.20 58.61 25.45
C ALA A 15 35.53 58.76 24.06
N MET A 16 34.23 58.44 23.87
CA MET A 16 32.94 58.95 24.42
C MET A 16 32.37 60.19 23.70
N LYS A 17 31.18 60.02 23.09
CA LYS A 17 29.88 60.64 23.48
C LYS A 17 28.74 60.24 22.50
N THR A 18 27.76 59.44 22.93
CA THR A 18 26.34 59.76 23.30
C THR A 18 25.40 60.03 22.11
N GLN A 19 24.24 59.37 21.93
CA GLN A 19 23.04 59.43 22.80
C GLN A 19 22.10 58.19 22.73
N SER A 20 21.27 58.12 23.78
CA SER A 20 20.44 57.09 24.43
C SER A 20 19.12 56.57 23.77
N PRO A 21 18.43 55.58 24.41
CA PRO A 21 17.41 54.69 23.81
C PRO A 21 15.97 54.91 24.33
N LEU A 22 14.99 54.16 23.79
CA LEU A 22 13.61 54.11 24.28
C LEU A 22 13.14 52.70 24.67
N ARG A 23 12.45 52.65 25.82
CA ARG A 23 11.89 51.50 26.56
C ARG A 23 10.43 51.20 26.16
N GLN A 24 10.02 49.95 26.43
CA GLN A 24 8.65 49.40 26.47
C GLN A 24 7.64 50.21 27.30
N PRO A 25 6.33 49.85 27.22
CA PRO A 25 5.73 49.26 28.42
C PRO A 25 4.67 48.14 28.20
N ARG A 26 4.47 47.37 29.28
CA ARG A 26 3.35 46.42 29.55
C ARG A 26 2.03 47.17 29.83
N ALA A 27 0.88 46.50 29.60
CA ALA A 27 -0.34 46.73 30.39
C ALA A 27 -1.19 45.45 30.50
N ARG A 28 -1.78 45.24 31.68
CA ARG A 28 -2.72 44.17 32.08
C ARG A 28 -3.98 44.83 32.67
N GLN A 29 -5.13 44.16 32.46
CA GLN A 29 -6.41 44.22 33.20
C GLN A 29 -7.32 45.46 33.05
N THR A 30 -8.58 45.23 32.66
CA THR A 30 -9.75 45.22 33.58
C THR A 30 -11.02 44.63 32.93
N GLN A 31 -11.86 44.03 33.80
CA GLN A 31 -13.13 43.34 33.55
C GLN A 31 -14.34 44.29 33.34
N ARG A 32 -15.38 43.78 32.65
CA ARG A 32 -16.85 43.80 32.97
C ARG A 32 -17.61 43.53 31.65
N ALA A 33 -18.28 42.39 31.41
CA ALA A 33 -19.47 41.80 32.02
C ALA A 33 -20.79 42.53 31.68
N THR A 34 -21.56 41.96 30.73
CA THR A 34 -23.04 41.83 30.60
C THR A 34 -23.33 41.41 29.15
N GLY A 35 -24.14 40.42 28.79
CA GLY A 35 -24.98 39.49 29.52
C GLY A 35 -25.83 38.71 28.51
N ILE A 36 -25.92 37.40 28.74
CA ILE A 36 -27.15 36.59 28.75
C ILE A 36 -27.75 36.06 27.42
N CYS A 37 -28.00 34.74 27.50
CA CYS A 37 -29.00 33.88 26.84
C CYS A 37 -28.65 33.28 25.47
N SER A 38 -28.81 31.97 25.23
CA SER A 38 -29.28 30.88 26.08
C SER A 38 -29.13 29.53 25.34
N ARG A 39 -28.94 28.45 26.12
CA ARG A 39 -29.43 27.06 25.89
C ARG A 39 -28.82 26.32 24.69
N LYS A 40 -28.42 25.05 24.75
CA LYS A 40 -28.52 23.87 25.64
C LYS A 40 -27.30 23.02 25.19
N GLY A 41 -26.60 22.22 25.97
CA GLY A 41 -26.95 21.43 27.13
C GLY A 41 -25.98 20.24 27.21
N ARG A 42 -25.23 20.18 28.31
CA ARG A 42 -24.75 18.98 29.06
C ARG A 42 -23.78 18.01 28.35
N ARG A 43 -22.54 17.92 28.86
CA ARG A 43 -22.00 16.94 29.86
C ARG A 43 -21.82 15.54 29.22
N ALA A 44 -20.70 14.83 29.34
CA ALA A 44 -19.79 14.64 30.47
C ALA A 44 -18.40 14.11 29.98
N ARG A 45 -17.30 14.55 30.61
CA ARG A 45 -16.33 13.78 31.43
C ARG A 45 -15.68 12.52 30.83
N ALA A 46 -14.36 12.64 30.77
CA ALA A 46 -13.27 11.66 30.90
C ALA A 46 -13.61 10.27 31.47
N GLY A 47 -12.92 9.26 30.91
CA GLY A 47 -12.70 7.95 31.51
C GLY A 47 -12.08 6.95 30.52
N CYS A 48 -10.92 6.41 30.86
CA CYS A 48 -10.27 5.22 30.28
C CYS A 48 -11.25 4.10 29.88
N HIS A 49 -10.96 3.39 28.79
CA HIS A 49 -10.80 1.92 28.81
C HIS A 49 -10.29 1.34 27.48
N LEU A 50 -9.44 0.33 27.65
CA LEU A 50 -9.04 -0.75 26.75
C LEU A 50 -10.02 -1.15 25.62
N GLY A 51 -9.46 -1.60 24.49
CA GLY A 51 -10.15 -2.44 23.50
C GLY A 51 -9.30 -2.63 22.24
N GLN A 52 -8.38 -3.59 22.24
CA GLN A 52 -8.47 -4.83 21.47
C GLN A 52 -8.39 -4.67 19.94
N HIS A 53 -7.24 -5.10 19.41
CA HIS A 53 -7.06 -5.62 18.07
C HIS A 53 -8.13 -6.65 17.70
N GLN A 54 -8.72 -6.54 16.51
CA GLN A 54 -9.05 -7.71 15.72
C GLN A 54 -8.89 -7.45 14.22
N ARG A 55 -7.92 -8.17 13.66
CA ARG A 55 -7.59 -8.27 12.25
C ARG A 55 -8.73 -8.99 11.52
N CYS A 56 -9.24 -8.37 10.47
CA CYS A 56 -9.92 -9.08 9.39
C CYS A 56 -8.88 -9.86 8.56
N ARG A 57 -9.09 -11.16 8.39
CA ARG A 57 -8.51 -11.94 7.29
C ARG A 57 -9.62 -12.60 6.48
N PRO A 58 -9.41 -12.79 5.16
CA PRO A 58 -10.42 -13.21 4.21
C PRO A 58 -10.54 -14.75 4.15
N GLY A 59 -11.75 -15.25 3.92
CA GLY A 59 -12.07 -16.66 3.70
C GLY A 59 -12.47 -16.92 2.24
N ARG A 60 -11.77 -17.87 1.62
CA ARG A 60 -11.93 -18.40 0.26
C ARG A 60 -13.21 -19.24 0.09
N VAL A 61 -13.83 -19.08 -1.09
CA VAL A 61 -14.23 -20.11 -2.09
C VAL A 61 -14.70 -21.50 -1.58
N HIS A 62 -15.94 -21.90 -1.91
CA HIS A 62 -16.20 -23.02 -2.82
C HIS A 62 -17.67 -23.16 -3.27
N ALA A 63 -17.79 -23.54 -4.55
CA ALA A 63 -18.97 -23.78 -5.35
C ALA A 63 -19.89 -24.91 -4.86
N PHE A 64 -21.20 -24.78 -5.07
CA PHE A 64 -21.99 -25.76 -5.84
C PHE A 64 -23.41 -25.24 -6.17
N ARG A 65 -23.90 -25.66 -7.36
CA ARG A 65 -25.30 -25.68 -7.87
C ARG A 65 -25.72 -24.54 -8.79
N SER A 66 -25.51 -24.82 -10.07
CA SER A 66 -26.28 -24.35 -11.22
C SER A 66 -27.79 -24.48 -10.99
N THR A 67 -28.56 -23.41 -11.28
CA THR A 67 -29.81 -23.40 -12.08
C THR A 67 -30.39 -21.98 -12.03
N VAL A 68 -30.57 -21.39 -13.22
CA VAL A 68 -31.39 -20.19 -13.53
C VAL A 68 -30.91 -18.86 -12.94
N PHE A 69 -30.23 -18.05 -13.77
CA PHE A 69 -30.54 -16.62 -13.79
C PHE A 69 -30.47 -16.07 -15.20
N LEU A 70 -31.59 -15.44 -15.54
CA LEU A 70 -31.94 -14.82 -16.80
C LEU A 70 -30.98 -13.67 -17.12
N VAL A 71 -30.65 -13.57 -18.40
CA VAL A 71 -29.97 -12.47 -19.09
C VAL A 71 -30.44 -11.10 -18.59
N MET A 72 -29.56 -10.36 -17.89
CA MET A 72 -29.56 -8.90 -17.91
C MET A 72 -28.25 -8.47 -18.59
N VAL A 73 -28.31 -8.37 -19.92
CA VAL A 73 -27.40 -7.54 -20.71
C VAL A 73 -27.74 -6.10 -20.33
N ALA A 74 -27.17 -5.64 -19.22
CA ALA A 74 -27.09 -4.24 -18.92
C ALA A 74 -25.96 -3.70 -19.81
N PHE A 75 -26.39 -2.90 -20.79
CA PHE A 75 -25.60 -1.93 -21.56
C PHE A 75 -24.28 -1.53 -20.88
N GLY A 76 -23.22 -2.27 -21.17
CA GLY A 76 -21.88 -1.74 -21.14
C GLY A 76 -21.75 -0.85 -22.35
N MET A 77 -22.18 0.41 -22.23
CA MET A 77 -21.65 1.45 -23.10
C MET A 77 -20.14 1.45 -22.86
N CYS A 78 -19.40 0.81 -23.75
CA CYS A 78 -18.03 1.21 -24.04
C CYS A 78 -18.13 2.67 -24.45
N SER A 79 -17.94 3.56 -23.48
CA SER A 79 -17.42 4.88 -23.77
C SER A 79 -16.07 4.63 -24.42
N SER A 80 -16.03 4.69 -25.75
CA SER A 80 -14.77 4.99 -26.43
C SER A 80 -14.19 6.20 -25.70
N PRO A 81 -12.92 6.19 -25.25
CA PRO A 81 -12.31 7.43 -24.81
C PRO A 81 -12.50 8.41 -25.96
N SER A 82 -13.12 9.56 -25.66
CA SER A 82 -13.04 10.71 -26.54
C SER A 82 -11.56 10.85 -26.87
N ALA A 83 -11.20 10.73 -28.14
CA ALA A 83 -9.84 11.04 -28.58
C ALA A 83 -9.68 12.54 -28.35
N GLU A 84 -9.30 12.91 -27.13
CA GLU A 84 -8.96 14.27 -26.80
C GLU A 84 -7.79 14.68 -27.67
N THR A 85 -7.88 15.88 -28.23
CA THR A 85 -6.83 16.44 -29.07
C THR A 85 -5.51 16.35 -28.32
N PRO A 86 -4.45 15.78 -28.91
CA PRO A 86 -3.15 15.74 -28.26
C PRO A 86 -2.72 17.15 -27.86
N VAL A 87 -2.15 17.29 -26.68
CA VAL A 87 -1.57 18.55 -26.21
C VAL A 87 -0.46 18.94 -27.18
N LEU A 88 -0.53 20.15 -27.72
CA LEU A 88 0.50 20.69 -28.59
C LEU A 88 1.48 21.51 -27.75
N SER A 89 2.70 21.02 -27.60
CA SER A 89 3.75 21.70 -26.87
C SER A 89 4.82 22.29 -27.81
N GLY A 90 5.44 23.40 -27.42
CA GLY A 90 6.60 23.95 -28.11
C GLY A 90 7.91 23.41 -27.54
N CYS A 91 8.88 23.04 -28.37
CA CYS A 91 10.20 22.55 -27.94
C CYS A 91 11.33 23.38 -28.55
N GLU A 92 12.25 23.84 -27.71
CA GLU A 92 13.50 24.47 -28.14
C GLU A 92 14.41 23.46 -28.85
N VAL A 93 15.15 23.91 -29.85
CA VAL A 93 16.07 23.09 -30.65
C VAL A 93 17.47 22.94 -30.02
N ASP A 94 17.95 23.94 -29.28
CA ASP A 94 19.33 24.01 -28.78
C ASP A 94 19.40 24.28 -27.26
N TYR A 95 18.79 23.41 -26.44
CA TYR A 95 18.88 23.49 -24.98
C TYR A 95 19.20 22.13 -24.32
N PRO A 96 20.31 21.47 -24.71
CA PRO A 96 20.65 20.15 -24.19
C PRO A 96 21.06 20.21 -22.70
N PRO A 97 20.85 19.14 -21.92
CA PRO A 97 20.14 17.90 -22.27
C PRO A 97 18.60 17.97 -22.03
N PHE A 98 18.01 19.15 -21.89
CA PHE A 98 16.61 19.33 -21.46
C PHE A 98 15.62 19.28 -22.63
N CYS A 99 15.93 20.02 -23.69
CA CYS A 99 15.21 20.06 -24.96
C CYS A 99 16.23 19.91 -26.08
N ILE A 100 16.14 18.81 -26.81
CA ILE A 100 16.96 18.51 -27.98
C ILE A 100 16.06 18.06 -29.12
N VAL A 101 16.48 18.35 -30.34
CA VAL A 101 15.77 17.92 -31.54
C VAL A 101 16.73 17.12 -32.39
N HIS A 102 16.38 15.85 -32.63
CA HIS A 102 17.18 14.95 -33.47
C HIS A 102 17.04 15.34 -34.96
N GLU A 103 17.94 14.84 -35.81
CA GLU A 103 17.93 15.11 -37.25
C GLU A 103 16.61 14.69 -37.94
N ASP A 104 15.87 13.74 -37.36
CA ASP A 104 14.56 13.29 -37.84
C ASP A 104 13.40 14.22 -37.42
N GLY A 105 13.69 15.31 -36.72
CA GLY A 105 12.71 16.28 -36.21
C GLY A 105 12.04 15.86 -34.89
N ARG A 106 12.47 14.75 -34.27
CA ARG A 106 11.89 14.27 -33.00
C ARG A 106 12.42 15.09 -31.83
N ALA A 107 11.50 15.68 -31.06
CA ALA A 107 11.80 16.33 -29.79
C ALA A 107 12.10 15.28 -28.69
N ASP A 108 13.19 15.51 -27.98
CA ASP A 108 13.72 14.65 -26.92
C ASP A 108 14.40 15.50 -25.83
N GLY A 109 14.94 14.85 -24.80
CA GLY A 109 15.58 15.51 -23.67
C GLY A 109 14.79 15.36 -22.37
N PHE A 110 15.42 15.70 -21.25
CA PHE A 110 14.84 15.49 -19.92
C PHE A 110 13.45 16.12 -19.76
N SER A 111 13.30 17.40 -20.12
CA SER A 111 12.05 18.14 -19.91
C SER A 111 10.94 17.69 -20.86
N VAL A 112 11.31 17.30 -22.08
CA VAL A 112 10.40 16.72 -23.07
C VAL A 112 9.89 15.36 -22.61
N GLU A 113 10.77 14.48 -22.12
CA GLU A 113 10.39 13.17 -21.59
C GLU A 113 9.57 13.30 -20.30
N LEU A 114 9.90 14.25 -19.42
CA LEU A 114 9.15 14.49 -18.20
C LEU A 114 7.73 15.00 -18.50
N MET A 115 7.57 15.93 -19.45
CA MET A 115 6.25 16.40 -19.87
C MET A 115 5.42 15.27 -20.49
N ARG A 116 6.05 14.43 -21.33
CA ARG A 116 5.40 13.26 -21.93
C ARG A 116 4.94 12.27 -20.85
N ALA A 117 5.76 12.00 -19.84
CA ALA A 117 5.40 11.13 -18.73
C ALA A 117 4.27 11.73 -17.88
N ALA A 118 4.37 13.02 -17.52
CA ALA A 118 3.36 13.71 -16.72
C ALA A 118 1.99 13.70 -17.41
N LEU A 119 1.94 13.98 -18.72
CA LEU A 119 0.69 13.94 -19.47
C LEU A 119 0.16 12.52 -19.68
N ALA A 120 1.03 11.52 -19.85
CA ALA A 120 0.63 10.12 -19.95
C ALA A 120 -0.06 9.60 -18.68
N GLU A 121 0.41 10.00 -17.49
CA GLU A 121 -0.27 9.70 -16.20
C GLU A 121 -1.69 10.30 -16.14
N MET A 122 -1.90 11.42 -16.84
CA MET A 122 -3.21 12.06 -16.98
C MET A 122 -4.04 11.51 -18.14
N GLY A 123 -3.58 10.45 -18.83
CA GLY A 123 -4.24 9.88 -20.00
C GLY A 123 -4.25 10.82 -21.21
N ARG A 124 -3.27 11.71 -21.32
CA ARG A 124 -3.11 12.70 -22.40
C ARG A 124 -1.87 12.36 -23.24
N GLU A 125 -1.98 12.52 -24.55
CA GLU A 125 -0.82 12.49 -25.45
C GLU A 125 -0.29 13.91 -25.69
N VAL A 126 1.00 14.03 -25.99
CA VAL A 126 1.66 15.31 -26.31
C VAL A 126 2.45 15.21 -27.61
N THR A 127 2.32 16.24 -28.43
CA THR A 127 3.10 16.44 -29.67
C THR A 127 3.91 17.72 -29.57
N PHE A 128 5.04 17.79 -30.29
CA PHE A 128 5.98 18.91 -30.16
C PHE A 128 6.16 19.64 -31.48
N ARG A 129 6.00 20.97 -31.44
CA ARG A 129 6.42 21.90 -32.49
C ARG A 129 7.80 22.45 -32.12
N THR A 130 8.78 22.28 -32.99
CA THR A 130 10.18 22.63 -32.71
C THR A 130 10.60 23.93 -33.39
N GLY A 131 11.38 24.77 -32.71
CA GLY A 131 11.98 25.97 -33.29
C GLY A 131 12.93 26.66 -32.30
N PRO A 132 13.57 27.79 -32.69
CA PRO A 132 14.38 28.60 -31.78
C PRO A 132 13.56 29.27 -30.69
N TRP A 133 14.21 29.64 -29.58
CA TRP A 133 13.51 29.93 -28.32
C TRP A 133 12.60 31.13 -28.43
N ALA A 134 13.05 32.16 -29.16
CA ALA A 134 12.27 33.35 -29.42
C ALA A 134 10.94 33.04 -30.16
N GLU A 135 10.94 32.05 -31.07
CA GLU A 135 9.73 31.61 -31.77
C GLU A 135 8.85 30.75 -30.87
N VAL A 136 9.45 29.77 -30.18
CA VAL A 136 8.77 28.84 -29.26
C VAL A 136 8.04 29.59 -28.15
N ARG A 137 8.72 30.55 -27.52
CA ARG A 137 8.12 31.45 -26.52
C ARG A 137 6.96 32.24 -27.12
N GLY A 138 7.16 32.81 -28.31
CA GLY A 138 6.12 33.56 -29.02
C GLY A 138 4.88 32.73 -29.38
N TRP A 139 5.04 31.43 -29.67
CA TRP A 139 3.90 30.54 -29.91
C TRP A 139 3.03 30.39 -28.66
N LEU A 140 3.64 30.26 -27.47
CA LEU A 140 2.88 30.18 -26.22
C LEU A 140 2.18 31.51 -25.91
N GLU A 141 2.88 32.64 -26.06
CA GLU A 141 2.31 33.99 -25.85
C GLU A 141 1.04 34.20 -26.70
N ARG A 142 1.09 33.75 -27.97
CA ARG A 142 -0.04 33.87 -28.91
C ARG A 142 -1.10 32.77 -28.73
N GLY A 143 -0.82 31.72 -27.97
CA GLY A 143 -1.70 30.55 -27.81
C GLY A 143 -1.73 29.64 -29.05
N GLU A 144 -0.65 29.59 -29.82
CA GLU A 144 -0.45 28.64 -30.91
C GLU A 144 0.01 27.26 -30.44
N VAL A 145 0.54 27.18 -29.21
CA VAL A 145 0.86 25.94 -28.48
C VAL A 145 0.26 26.05 -27.09
N ASP A 146 -0.07 24.92 -26.48
CA ASP A 146 -0.78 24.82 -25.21
C ASP A 146 0.17 24.95 -24.00
N ALA A 147 1.39 24.40 -24.13
CA ALA A 147 2.36 24.37 -23.04
C ALA A 147 3.82 24.36 -23.54
N LEU A 148 4.75 24.73 -22.66
CA LEU A 148 6.20 24.59 -22.88
C LEU A 148 6.83 23.68 -21.81
N PRO A 149 7.71 22.74 -22.20
CA PRO A 149 8.28 21.75 -21.31
C PRO A 149 9.37 22.32 -20.39
N LEU A 150 9.99 23.44 -20.76
CA LEU A 150 11.08 24.04 -20.00
C LEU A 150 11.04 25.54 -20.12
N VAL A 151 10.66 26.22 -19.05
CA VAL A 151 10.71 27.68 -18.97
C VAL A 151 11.26 28.11 -17.63
N GLY A 152 12.30 28.95 -17.65
CA GLY A 152 12.78 29.64 -16.45
C GLY A 152 11.76 30.69 -16.00
N ARG A 153 11.30 30.58 -14.75
CA ARG A 153 10.32 31.49 -14.15
C ARG A 153 10.94 32.83 -13.75
N THR A 154 10.81 33.83 -14.59
CA THR A 154 11.38 35.17 -14.36
C THR A 154 10.31 36.22 -14.08
N PRO A 155 10.62 37.32 -13.37
CA PRO A 155 9.69 38.44 -13.19
C PRO A 155 9.14 38.98 -14.53
N GLU A 156 9.95 38.95 -15.58
CA GLU A 156 9.58 39.36 -16.93
C GLU A 156 8.52 38.44 -17.57
N ARG A 157 8.36 37.21 -17.08
CA ARG A 157 7.43 36.20 -17.64
C ARG A 157 6.21 35.93 -16.75
N GLU A 158 6.22 36.35 -15.48
CA GLU A 158 5.11 36.11 -14.55
C GLU A 158 3.77 36.74 -14.97
N HIS A 159 3.80 37.73 -15.87
CA HIS A 159 2.60 38.36 -16.44
C HIS A 159 2.25 37.86 -17.84
N LEU A 160 2.96 36.83 -18.34
CA LEU A 160 2.75 36.24 -19.67
C LEU A 160 2.31 34.79 -19.56
N PHE A 161 2.80 34.08 -18.54
CA PHE A 161 2.62 32.65 -18.36
C PHE A 161 2.27 32.30 -16.93
N ASP A 162 1.49 31.23 -16.78
CA ASP A 162 1.36 30.51 -15.52
C ASP A 162 2.33 29.32 -15.48
N PHE A 163 2.88 29.04 -14.31
CA PHE A 163 3.94 28.04 -14.12
C PHE A 163 3.50 26.94 -13.17
N THR A 164 3.88 25.70 -13.48
CA THR A 164 3.77 24.61 -12.51
C THR A 164 4.69 24.84 -11.30
N VAL A 165 4.55 24.00 -10.28
CA VAL A 165 5.63 23.83 -9.30
C VAL A 165 6.94 23.53 -10.03
N PRO A 166 8.08 24.10 -9.60
CA PRO A 166 9.35 23.88 -10.25
C PRO A 166 9.77 22.42 -10.09
N TYR A 167 10.24 21.82 -11.19
CA TYR A 167 10.77 20.45 -11.17
C TYR A 167 12.30 20.41 -11.13
N MET A 168 12.96 21.56 -11.25
CA MET A 168 14.40 21.74 -11.07
C MET A 168 14.76 23.22 -10.87
N THR A 169 15.93 23.46 -10.27
CA THR A 169 16.57 24.77 -10.18
C THR A 169 17.96 24.67 -10.81
N MET A 170 18.31 25.57 -11.72
CA MET A 170 19.63 25.61 -12.35
C MET A 170 20.39 26.88 -11.97
N HIS A 171 21.71 26.79 -12.01
CA HIS A 171 22.61 27.91 -11.78
C HIS A 171 23.34 28.31 -13.05
N GLY A 172 23.47 29.62 -13.23
CA GLY A 172 24.26 30.23 -14.28
C GLY A 172 25.76 29.95 -14.19
N ALA A 173 26.41 29.98 -15.34
CA ALA A 173 27.83 29.89 -15.52
C ALA A 173 28.30 30.94 -16.54
N ILE A 174 29.59 31.28 -16.45
CA ILE A 174 30.28 32.13 -17.41
C ILE A 174 31.24 31.22 -18.18
N VAL A 175 31.09 31.20 -19.51
CA VAL A 175 32.00 30.53 -20.43
C VAL A 175 32.93 31.56 -21.04
N LEU A 176 34.22 31.26 -21.06
CA LEU A 176 35.30 32.12 -21.55
C LEU A 176 36.17 31.33 -22.52
N ARG A 177 36.99 32.02 -23.31
CA ARG A 177 38.11 31.36 -23.99
C ARG A 177 39.19 30.94 -22.99
N GLU A 178 39.93 29.89 -23.33
CA GLU A 178 40.95 29.27 -22.46
C GLU A 178 42.00 30.27 -21.98
N GLU A 179 42.41 31.20 -22.85
CA GLU A 179 43.42 32.22 -22.55
C GLU A 179 42.92 33.36 -21.64
N THR A 180 41.60 33.51 -21.44
CA THR A 180 41.03 34.56 -20.61
C THR A 180 41.11 34.18 -19.13
N GLY A 181 41.87 34.94 -18.35
CA GLY A 181 42.14 34.64 -16.92
C GLY A 181 41.62 35.66 -15.92
N ASP A 182 41.12 36.82 -16.38
CA ASP A 182 40.79 37.99 -15.55
C ASP A 182 39.30 38.10 -15.16
N VAL A 183 38.46 37.17 -15.63
CA VAL A 183 37.02 37.15 -15.35
C VAL A 183 36.70 35.98 -14.40
N HIS A 184 36.16 36.30 -13.22
CA HIS A 184 35.79 35.32 -12.19
C HIS A 184 34.33 35.43 -11.76
N SER A 185 33.65 36.51 -12.14
CA SER A 185 32.29 36.85 -11.72
C SER A 185 31.58 37.70 -12.77
N VAL A 186 30.26 37.86 -12.63
CA VAL A 186 29.46 38.71 -13.54
C VAL A 186 29.90 40.18 -13.49
N THR A 187 30.41 40.66 -12.34
CA THR A 187 30.91 42.03 -12.22
C THR A 187 32.15 42.30 -13.08
N ASP A 188 32.93 41.27 -13.39
CA ASP A 188 34.14 41.37 -14.22
C ASP A 188 33.81 41.46 -15.73
N LEU A 189 32.53 41.29 -16.11
CA LEU A 189 32.05 41.42 -17.48
C LEU A 189 31.82 42.88 -17.92
N ARG A 190 32.11 43.86 -17.07
CA ARG A 190 31.96 45.28 -17.40
C ARG A 190 32.85 45.65 -18.59
N GLY A 191 32.27 46.28 -19.60
CA GLY A 191 32.93 46.67 -20.85
C GLY A 191 33.23 45.51 -21.80
N ARG A 192 32.80 44.29 -21.47
CA ARG A 192 32.96 43.09 -22.29
C ARG A 192 31.73 42.88 -23.18
N ARG A 193 31.94 42.22 -24.31
CA ARG A 193 30.86 41.72 -25.18
C ARG A 193 30.43 40.34 -24.70
N VAL A 194 29.19 40.19 -24.26
CA VAL A 194 28.65 38.97 -23.66
C VAL A 194 27.61 38.34 -24.58
N GLY A 195 27.87 37.12 -25.03
CA GLY A 195 26.93 36.30 -25.80
C GLY A 195 25.84 35.69 -24.92
N VAL A 196 24.60 35.75 -25.40
CA VAL A 196 23.42 35.10 -24.79
C VAL A 196 22.47 34.63 -25.89
N MET A 197 21.62 33.65 -25.59
CA MET A 197 20.53 33.27 -26.48
C MET A 197 19.40 34.32 -26.43
N GLN A 198 18.88 34.69 -27.59
CA GLN A 198 17.88 35.74 -27.75
C GLN A 198 16.58 35.40 -27.01
N GLY A 199 16.17 36.26 -26.08
CA GLY A 199 14.97 36.12 -25.27
C GLY A 199 15.07 35.10 -24.14
N ASP A 200 16.26 34.52 -23.91
CA ASP A 200 16.52 33.58 -22.81
C ASP A 200 16.58 34.28 -21.44
N ASN A 201 16.44 33.50 -20.37
CA ASN A 201 16.53 34.02 -19.01
C ASN A 201 17.91 34.62 -18.67
N ALA A 202 18.98 34.20 -19.35
CA ALA A 202 20.30 34.82 -19.23
C ALA A 202 20.31 36.27 -19.76
N GLU A 203 19.63 36.51 -20.90
CA GLU A 203 19.48 37.86 -21.43
C GLU A 203 18.65 38.74 -20.48
N GLU A 204 17.52 38.22 -19.99
CA GLU A 204 16.67 38.91 -19.02
C GLU A 204 17.46 39.25 -17.74
N PHE A 205 18.19 38.29 -17.18
CA PHE A 205 19.03 38.48 -16.00
C PHE A 205 20.10 39.58 -16.20
N LEU A 206 20.79 39.59 -17.34
CA LEU A 206 21.80 40.61 -17.63
C LEU A 206 21.20 41.99 -17.90
N ARG A 207 19.96 42.07 -18.39
CA ARG A 207 19.26 43.34 -18.69
C ARG A 207 18.54 43.96 -17.50
N ARG A 208 18.26 43.20 -16.42
CA ARG A 208 17.61 43.72 -15.20
C ARG A 208 18.35 44.89 -14.56
N GLU A 209 19.67 44.90 -14.67
CA GLU A 209 20.55 45.92 -14.11
C GLU A 209 21.52 46.41 -15.18
N ASP A 210 21.82 47.71 -15.19
CA ASP A 210 22.88 48.23 -16.05
C ASP A 210 24.25 47.80 -15.49
N ARG A 211 24.82 46.77 -16.11
CA ARG A 211 26.13 46.20 -15.76
C ARG A 211 27.27 46.79 -16.59
N GLY A 212 26.98 47.72 -17.51
CA GLY A 212 27.98 48.33 -18.40
C GLY A 212 28.65 47.33 -19.35
N LEU A 213 27.94 46.25 -19.72
CA LEU A 213 28.37 45.23 -20.69
C LEU A 213 27.62 45.40 -22.02
N GLU A 214 28.14 44.84 -23.11
CA GLU A 214 27.47 44.83 -24.41
C GLU A 214 26.90 43.44 -24.69
N ILE A 215 25.59 43.32 -24.94
CA ILE A 215 24.94 42.03 -25.18
C ILE A 215 24.96 41.69 -26.67
N LEU A 216 25.51 40.51 -26.99
CA LEU A 216 25.39 39.87 -28.30
C LEU A 216 24.32 38.78 -28.21
N ALA A 217 23.10 39.08 -28.67
CA ALA A 217 22.02 38.09 -28.74
C ALA A 217 22.17 37.21 -29.99
N THR A 218 22.17 35.89 -29.81
CA THR A 218 22.20 34.89 -30.90
C THR A 218 20.95 34.02 -30.91
N PRO A 219 20.58 33.38 -32.03
CA PRO A 219 19.40 32.51 -32.09
C PRO A 219 19.49 31.30 -31.14
N THR A 220 20.70 30.73 -31.00
CA THR A 220 20.98 29.54 -30.18
C THR A 220 22.19 29.76 -29.27
N PHE A 221 22.41 28.91 -28.27
CA PHE A 221 23.62 28.95 -27.44
C PHE A 221 24.83 28.39 -28.18
N SER A 222 24.64 27.40 -29.04
CA SER A 222 25.64 26.90 -29.98
C SER A 222 26.23 28.05 -30.82
N ASP A 223 25.38 28.94 -31.36
CA ASP A 223 25.83 30.14 -32.08
C ASP A 223 26.64 31.09 -31.19
N ALA A 224 26.24 31.27 -29.92
CA ALA A 224 26.98 32.09 -28.96
C ALA A 224 28.35 31.49 -28.63
N PHE A 225 28.45 30.17 -28.54
CA PHE A 225 29.69 29.44 -28.25
C PHE A 225 30.66 29.53 -29.42
N HIS A 226 30.18 29.37 -30.65
CA HIS A 226 30.98 29.62 -31.85
C HIS A 226 31.43 31.08 -31.93
N ALA A 227 30.56 32.04 -31.60
CA ALA A 227 30.95 33.45 -31.52
C ALA A 227 32.04 33.71 -30.48
N LEU A 228 31.99 33.04 -29.33
CA LEU A 228 33.01 33.14 -28.29
C LEU A 228 34.34 32.54 -28.76
N ALA A 229 34.31 31.35 -29.35
CA ALA A 229 35.47 30.64 -29.84
C ALA A 229 36.20 31.40 -30.96
N GLU A 230 35.45 32.10 -31.82
CA GLU A 230 35.98 32.94 -32.91
C GLU A 230 36.43 34.34 -32.45
N GLY A 231 36.24 34.70 -31.17
CA GLY A 231 36.60 36.02 -30.65
C GLY A 231 35.60 37.13 -30.98
N ARG A 232 34.38 36.79 -31.43
CA ARG A 232 33.31 37.76 -31.70
C ARG A 232 32.62 38.26 -30.42
N CYS A 233 32.71 37.53 -29.32
CA CYS A 233 32.37 38.00 -27.97
C CYS A 233 33.46 37.57 -26.98
N ASP A 234 33.45 38.14 -25.78
CA ASP A 234 34.44 37.91 -24.72
C ASP A 234 34.02 36.85 -23.70
N ALA A 235 32.71 36.67 -23.52
CA ALA A 235 32.13 35.70 -22.60
C ALA A 235 30.75 35.24 -23.10
N VAL A 236 30.28 34.08 -22.63
CA VAL A 236 28.88 33.64 -22.77
C VAL A 236 28.31 33.38 -21.39
N VAL A 237 27.09 33.86 -21.12
CA VAL A 237 26.35 33.58 -19.88
C VAL A 237 25.21 32.63 -20.20
N VAL A 238 25.17 31.49 -19.52
CA VAL A 238 24.27 30.37 -19.80
C VAL A 238 24.09 29.51 -18.54
N GLN A 239 23.08 28.64 -18.48
CA GLN A 239 22.97 27.66 -17.40
C GLN A 239 24.13 26.66 -17.43
N ARG A 240 24.68 26.32 -16.27
CA ARG A 240 25.90 25.49 -16.16
C ARG A 240 25.76 24.13 -16.85
N LEU A 241 24.64 23.44 -16.65
CA LEU A 241 24.42 22.11 -17.24
C LEU A 241 24.34 22.17 -18.76
N VAL A 242 23.72 23.22 -19.30
CA VAL A 242 23.68 23.49 -20.74
C VAL A 242 25.08 23.78 -21.27
N ALA A 243 25.86 24.60 -20.56
CA ALA A 243 27.25 24.88 -20.93
C ALA A 243 28.13 23.62 -20.99
N LEU A 244 28.06 22.77 -19.96
CA LEU A 244 28.81 21.52 -19.90
C LEU A 244 28.48 20.63 -21.11
N ARG A 245 27.19 20.52 -21.42
CA ARG A 245 26.72 19.66 -22.50
C ARG A 245 27.06 20.20 -23.89
N LEU A 246 26.89 21.51 -24.11
CA LEU A 246 27.25 22.14 -25.38
C LEU A 246 28.75 22.12 -25.66
N LEU A 247 29.61 22.29 -24.64
CA LEU A 247 31.06 22.13 -24.83
C LEU A 247 31.44 20.71 -25.26
N GLU A 248 30.76 19.70 -24.70
CA GLU A 248 30.94 18.29 -25.08
C GLU A 248 30.48 18.04 -26.53
N GLU A 249 29.28 18.49 -26.91
CA GLU A 249 28.69 18.23 -28.23
C GLU A 249 29.37 19.01 -29.36
N THR A 250 29.75 20.27 -29.12
CA THR A 250 30.41 21.11 -30.14
C THR A 250 31.89 20.77 -30.33
N GLY A 251 32.53 20.10 -29.36
CA GLY A 251 33.96 19.78 -29.39
C GLY A 251 34.87 21.02 -29.32
N LEU A 252 34.36 22.16 -28.84
CA LEU A 252 35.12 23.41 -28.72
C LEU A 252 36.11 23.31 -27.55
N THR A 253 37.37 22.98 -27.87
CA THR A 253 38.45 22.77 -26.90
C THR A 253 39.14 24.06 -26.41
N ASN A 254 38.87 25.20 -27.04
CA ASN A 254 39.43 26.49 -26.69
C ASN A 254 38.57 27.30 -25.71
N LEU A 255 37.56 26.68 -25.11
CA LEU A 255 36.62 27.31 -24.18
C LEU A 255 36.67 26.62 -22.81
N LYS A 256 36.45 27.40 -21.76
CA LYS A 256 36.34 26.92 -20.37
C LYS A 256 35.18 27.56 -19.64
N ILE A 257 34.68 26.84 -18.63
CA ILE A 257 33.66 27.32 -17.69
C ILE A 257 34.36 27.87 -16.45
N VAL A 258 33.99 29.06 -15.99
CA VAL A 258 34.44 29.59 -14.71
C VAL A 258 33.95 28.67 -13.57
N GLU A 259 34.86 28.22 -12.70
CA GLU A 259 34.55 27.25 -11.65
C GLU A 259 33.46 27.73 -10.67
N ARG A 260 33.44 29.03 -10.37
CA ARG A 260 32.45 29.61 -9.47
C ARG A 260 31.10 29.76 -10.18
N PRO A 261 30.03 29.11 -9.71
CA PRO A 261 28.70 29.32 -10.26
C PRO A 261 28.23 30.74 -9.99
N VAL A 262 27.47 31.30 -10.93
CA VAL A 262 26.83 32.60 -10.78
C VAL A 262 25.61 32.42 -9.87
N ARG A 263 25.83 32.45 -8.55
CA ARG A 263 24.77 32.21 -7.55
C ARG A 263 23.60 33.20 -7.65
N GLU A 264 23.87 34.41 -8.11
CA GLU A 264 22.87 35.46 -8.37
C GLU A 264 21.94 35.10 -9.53
N PHE A 265 22.36 34.19 -10.41
CA PHE A 265 21.61 33.66 -11.53
C PHE A 265 21.19 32.21 -11.25
N ALA A 266 20.49 32.02 -10.13
CA ALA A 266 19.77 30.78 -9.85
C ALA A 266 18.34 30.93 -10.36
N GLN A 267 17.87 29.93 -11.12
CA GLN A 267 16.58 30.02 -11.80
C GLN A 267 15.80 28.72 -11.65
N ASP A 268 14.56 28.84 -11.20
CA ASP A 268 13.59 27.76 -11.17
C ASP A 268 13.03 27.54 -12.58
N PHE A 269 12.98 26.27 -12.99
CA PHE A 269 12.43 25.84 -14.27
C PHE A 269 11.17 25.00 -14.05
N CYS A 270 10.14 25.34 -14.83
CA CYS A 270 8.80 24.79 -14.72
C CYS A 270 8.27 24.37 -16.11
N PHE A 271 7.17 23.63 -16.12
CA PHE A 271 6.27 23.69 -17.26
C PHE A 271 5.54 25.02 -17.23
N ALA A 272 5.31 25.61 -18.40
CA ALA A 272 4.59 26.87 -18.53
C ALA A 272 3.40 26.72 -19.46
N VAL A 273 2.32 27.41 -19.12
CA VAL A 273 1.12 27.57 -19.94
C VAL A 273 0.85 29.06 -20.10
N LYS A 274 -0.06 29.43 -21.00
CA LYS A 274 -0.46 30.83 -21.15
C LYS A 274 -1.14 31.33 -19.86
N GLU A 275 -0.89 32.59 -19.49
CA GLU A 275 -1.56 33.21 -18.33
C GLU A 275 -3.08 33.03 -18.43
N GLY A 276 -3.69 32.51 -17.36
CA GLY A 276 -5.11 32.24 -17.25
C GLY A 276 -5.56 30.83 -17.65
N ASP A 277 -4.67 30.00 -18.22
CA ASP A 277 -4.97 28.59 -18.55
C ASP A 277 -4.85 27.68 -17.32
N SER A 278 -5.78 27.86 -16.37
CA SER A 278 -5.82 27.08 -15.12
C SER A 278 -6.13 25.60 -15.35
N GLU A 279 -6.77 25.24 -16.46
CA GLU A 279 -7.12 23.85 -16.77
C GLU A 279 -5.86 23.07 -17.14
N MET A 280 -5.10 23.53 -18.14
CA MET A 280 -3.85 22.89 -18.53
C MET A 280 -2.82 22.90 -17.39
N LEU A 281 -2.74 24.01 -16.65
CA LEU A 281 -1.87 24.12 -15.48
C LEU A 281 -2.17 23.06 -14.42
N SER A 282 -3.45 22.79 -14.15
CA SER A 282 -3.85 21.77 -13.17
C SER A 282 -3.45 20.37 -13.64
N VAL A 283 -3.70 20.05 -14.92
CA VAL A 283 -3.33 18.76 -15.52
C VAL A 283 -1.82 18.53 -15.42
N LEU A 284 -1.01 19.54 -15.75
CA LEU A 284 0.45 19.45 -15.70
C LEU A 284 0.97 19.32 -14.26
N ASN A 285 0.41 20.05 -13.28
CA ASN A 285 0.81 19.91 -11.88
C ASN A 285 0.46 18.53 -11.31
N GLU A 286 -0.73 18.00 -11.61
CA GLU A 286 -1.15 16.66 -11.15
C GLU A 286 -0.29 15.56 -11.77
N GLY A 287 -0.09 15.60 -13.09
CA GLY A 287 0.79 14.68 -13.80
C GLY A 287 2.24 14.74 -13.31
N LEU A 288 2.77 15.94 -13.06
CA LEU A 288 4.11 16.12 -12.51
C LEU A 288 4.21 15.55 -11.08
N ALA A 289 3.20 15.76 -10.23
CA ALA A 289 3.19 15.21 -8.88
C ALA A 289 3.18 13.67 -8.89
N LEU A 290 2.42 13.05 -9.79
CA LEU A 290 2.41 11.60 -9.99
C LEU A 290 3.77 11.08 -10.47
N ALA A 291 4.36 11.73 -11.49
CA ALA A 291 5.67 11.37 -12.03
C ALA A 291 6.83 11.57 -11.04
N VAL A 292 6.67 12.45 -10.04
CA VAL A 292 7.61 12.59 -8.92
C VAL A 292 7.39 11.48 -7.90
N ALA A 293 6.14 11.18 -7.55
CA ALA A 293 5.77 10.20 -6.54
C ALA A 293 6.14 8.76 -6.93
N ASP A 294 5.95 8.38 -8.20
CA ASP A 294 6.29 7.04 -8.72
C ASP A 294 7.79 6.84 -8.99
N GLY A 295 8.59 7.92 -8.91
CA GLY A 295 10.03 7.92 -9.17
C GLY A 295 10.43 8.12 -10.63
N THR A 296 9.48 8.38 -11.54
CA THR A 296 9.76 8.65 -12.96
C THR A 296 10.67 9.86 -13.15
N HIS A 297 10.47 10.95 -12.40
CA HIS A 297 11.36 12.12 -12.41
C HIS A 297 12.81 11.73 -12.09
N ARG A 298 13.04 10.95 -11.01
CA ARG A 298 14.38 10.48 -10.62
C ARG A 298 15.01 9.60 -11.69
N ARG A 299 14.24 8.72 -12.32
CA ARG A 299 14.71 7.85 -13.41
C ARG A 299 15.15 8.68 -14.63
N LEU A 300 14.35 9.66 -15.04
CA LEU A 300 14.70 10.56 -16.13
C LEU A 300 15.92 11.41 -15.76
N HIS A 301 16.01 11.90 -14.53
CA HIS A 301 17.14 12.69 -14.07
C HIS A 301 18.43 11.87 -14.14
N ALA A 302 18.40 10.64 -13.65
CA ALA A 302 19.52 9.72 -13.73
C ALA A 302 19.94 9.43 -15.18
N LYS A 303 18.97 9.24 -16.09
CA LYS A 303 19.23 9.00 -17.52
C LYS A 303 19.96 10.17 -18.18
N TRP A 304 19.58 11.40 -17.87
CA TRP A 304 20.04 12.59 -18.61
C TRP A 304 21.20 13.35 -17.96
N PHE A 305 21.41 13.24 -16.64
CA PHE A 305 22.40 14.08 -15.93
C PHE A 305 23.52 13.32 -15.25
N ALA A 306 23.40 12.00 -15.04
CA ALA A 306 24.39 11.30 -14.22
C ALA A 306 25.80 11.32 -14.79
N HIS A 307 25.98 11.26 -16.11
CA HIS A 307 27.30 11.37 -16.74
C HIS A 307 27.89 12.78 -16.66
N ILE A 308 27.05 13.81 -16.47
CA ILE A 308 27.46 15.22 -16.38
C ILE A 308 27.81 15.58 -14.92
N GLU A 309 27.08 15.04 -13.96
CA GLU A 309 27.20 15.38 -12.54
C GLU A 309 28.17 14.48 -11.76
N LEU A 310 28.37 13.24 -12.21
CA LEU A 310 29.32 12.35 -11.58
C LEU A 310 30.77 12.69 -11.99
N PRO A 311 31.74 12.55 -11.07
CA PRO A 311 33.14 12.77 -11.39
C PRO A 311 33.60 11.76 -12.45
N ALA A 312 33.96 12.26 -13.64
CA ALA A 312 34.49 11.45 -14.74
C ALA A 312 36.01 11.26 -14.65
N ASP A 313 36.71 12.13 -13.91
CA ASP A 313 38.16 12.20 -13.79
C ASP A 313 38.73 11.36 -12.63
N ARG A 314 37.88 10.94 -11.69
CA ARG A 314 38.26 10.13 -10.53
C ARG A 314 37.18 9.10 -10.16
N PRO A 315 37.55 7.98 -9.53
CA PRO A 315 36.55 7.04 -9.04
C PRO A 315 35.73 7.64 -7.89
N ILE A 316 34.44 7.30 -7.86
CA ILE A 316 33.51 7.57 -6.76
C ILE A 316 33.95 6.71 -5.57
N VAL A 317 34.22 7.35 -4.44
CA VAL A 317 34.68 6.68 -3.22
C VAL A 317 33.48 6.29 -2.37
N VAL A 318 33.23 4.99 -2.27
CA VAL A 318 32.18 4.43 -1.41
C VAL A 318 32.79 3.92 -0.11
N GLY A 319 32.40 4.54 1.00
CA GLY A 319 32.88 4.22 2.34
C GLY A 319 32.02 3.16 3.03
N GLY A 320 32.64 2.34 3.88
CA GLY A 320 31.96 1.40 4.77
C GLY A 320 32.85 0.94 5.92
N ASP A 321 32.29 0.23 6.89
CA ASP A 321 33.08 -0.30 8.01
C ASP A 321 34.06 -1.40 7.55
N HIS A 322 35.27 -1.39 8.10
CA HIS A 322 36.31 -2.39 7.84
C HIS A 322 36.08 -3.74 8.53
N HIS A 323 35.23 -3.79 9.56
CA HIS A 323 35.06 -4.99 10.39
C HIS A 323 33.60 -5.25 10.78
N TYR A 324 32.72 -5.30 9.79
CA TYR A 324 31.28 -5.47 9.97
C TYR A 324 30.68 -6.63 9.15
N PRO A 325 31.18 -7.88 9.34
CA PRO A 325 30.64 -9.04 8.64
C PRO A 325 29.22 -9.37 9.12
N PRO A 326 28.36 -9.96 8.26
CA PRO A 326 28.62 -10.34 6.87
C PRO A 326 28.37 -9.21 5.85
N PHE A 327 28.19 -7.95 6.28
CA PHE A 327 27.82 -6.83 5.42
C PHE A 327 29.00 -6.24 4.65
N GLU A 328 29.94 -5.61 5.35
CA GLU A 328 31.18 -5.07 4.79
C GLU A 328 32.32 -5.34 5.74
N PHE A 329 33.39 -5.95 5.22
CA PHE A 329 34.57 -6.24 5.99
C PHE A 329 35.76 -6.50 5.08
N LEU A 330 36.96 -6.48 5.65
CA LEU A 330 38.18 -6.87 4.96
C LEU A 330 38.39 -8.38 5.06
N ASP A 331 38.65 -9.04 3.93
CA ASP A 331 39.04 -10.45 3.91
C ASP A 331 40.47 -10.64 4.48
N LYS A 332 40.91 -11.90 4.59
CA LYS A 332 42.27 -12.24 5.06
C LYS A 332 43.41 -11.64 4.22
N LYS A 333 43.13 -11.13 3.02
CA LYS A 333 44.07 -10.47 2.12
C LYS A 333 43.94 -8.94 2.14
N GLY A 334 43.12 -8.39 3.05
CA GLY A 334 42.86 -6.95 3.16
C GLY A 334 41.98 -6.40 2.04
N ARG A 335 41.18 -7.23 1.37
CA ARG A 335 40.29 -6.79 0.29
C ARG A 335 38.86 -6.61 0.80
N PRO A 336 38.15 -5.54 0.40
CA PRO A 336 36.74 -5.38 0.73
C PRO A 336 35.90 -6.56 0.20
N THR A 337 35.12 -7.16 1.09
CA THR A 337 34.18 -8.25 0.83
C THR A 337 32.93 -8.10 1.71
N GLY A 338 31.90 -8.90 1.43
CA GLY A 338 30.63 -8.88 2.17
C GLY A 338 29.44 -8.57 1.26
N PHE A 339 28.25 -8.67 1.84
CA PHE A 339 26.99 -8.41 1.16
C PHE A 339 26.90 -7.01 0.53
N THR A 340 27.14 -5.95 1.31
CA THR A 340 27.02 -4.57 0.81
C THR A 340 28.10 -4.27 -0.22
N VAL A 341 29.31 -4.77 -0.02
CA VAL A 341 30.42 -4.66 -0.99
C VAL A 341 30.07 -5.31 -2.33
N GLU A 342 29.49 -6.51 -2.32
CA GLU A 342 29.07 -7.19 -3.55
C GLU A 342 27.87 -6.50 -4.22
N LEU A 343 26.92 -6.03 -3.42
CA LEU A 343 25.77 -5.25 -3.89
C LEU A 343 26.24 -3.94 -4.55
N THR A 344 27.13 -3.18 -3.92
CA THR A 344 27.70 -1.94 -4.46
C THR A 344 28.43 -2.20 -5.78
N ARG A 345 29.23 -3.27 -5.88
CA ARG A 345 29.90 -3.65 -7.13
C ARG A 345 28.92 -4.08 -8.22
N ALA A 346 27.81 -4.72 -7.87
CA ALA A 346 26.78 -5.06 -8.84
C ALA A 346 26.07 -3.81 -9.37
N ILE A 347 25.69 -2.88 -8.48
CA ILE A 347 25.10 -1.59 -8.84
C ILE A 347 26.06 -0.80 -9.72
N ALA A 348 27.33 -0.71 -9.36
CA ALA A 348 28.33 0.01 -10.14
C ALA A 348 28.49 -0.55 -11.56
N ARG A 349 28.40 -1.87 -11.74
CA ARG A 349 28.44 -2.49 -13.07
C ARG A 349 27.17 -2.21 -13.88
N GLU A 350 26.00 -2.31 -13.26
CA GLU A 350 24.71 -2.06 -13.91
C GLU A 350 24.59 -0.60 -14.38
N MET A 351 25.05 0.32 -13.53
CA MET A 351 24.95 1.76 -13.78
C MET A 351 26.20 2.35 -14.45
N ASN A 352 27.15 1.50 -14.87
CA ASN A 352 28.42 1.91 -15.49
C ASN A 352 29.21 2.97 -14.67
N MET A 353 29.21 2.84 -13.34
CA MET A 353 29.92 3.75 -12.43
C MET A 353 31.33 3.24 -12.11
N HIS A 354 32.30 4.15 -12.12
CA HIS A 354 33.65 3.88 -11.64
C HIS A 354 33.73 4.05 -10.11
N VAL A 355 33.54 2.96 -9.37
CA VAL A 355 33.52 2.98 -7.89
C VAL A 355 34.80 2.39 -7.28
N ARG A 356 35.35 3.07 -6.27
CA ARG A 356 36.40 2.58 -5.37
C ARG A 356 35.81 2.42 -3.96
N ILE A 357 35.77 1.19 -3.47
CA ILE A 357 35.30 0.90 -2.11
C ILE A 357 36.46 1.07 -1.12
N GLN A 358 36.25 1.89 -0.09
CA GLN A 358 37.20 2.15 0.98
C GLN A 358 36.57 1.74 2.31
N LEU A 359 37.18 0.77 2.98
CA LEU A 359 36.74 0.36 4.31
C LEU A 359 37.74 0.83 5.37
N ALA A 360 37.24 1.44 6.43
CA ALA A 360 38.02 1.98 7.55
C ALA A 360 37.18 1.92 8.85
N PRO A 361 37.70 2.33 10.03
CA PRO A 361 36.87 2.49 11.22
C PRO A 361 35.63 3.33 10.93
N TRP A 362 34.47 2.89 11.41
CA TRP A 362 33.18 3.50 11.06
C TRP A 362 33.13 5.02 11.27
N VAL A 363 33.69 5.49 12.39
CA VAL A 363 33.75 6.91 12.73
C VAL A 363 34.51 7.71 11.67
N ASP A 364 35.63 7.19 11.17
CA ASP A 364 36.46 7.84 10.15
C ASP A 364 35.73 7.91 8.80
N ILE A 365 34.92 6.90 8.47
CA ILE A 365 34.11 6.88 7.24
C ILE A 365 33.02 7.95 7.31
N VAL A 366 32.30 8.04 8.44
CA VAL A 366 31.25 9.04 8.63
C VAL A 366 31.83 10.45 8.63
N ASP A 367 32.99 10.67 9.25
CA ASP A 367 33.66 11.97 9.22
C ASP A 367 34.26 12.29 7.85
N GLY A 368 34.77 11.29 7.12
CA GLY A 368 35.21 11.42 5.74
C GLY A 368 34.07 11.81 4.79
N LEU A 369 32.85 11.30 5.03
CA LEU A 369 31.64 11.71 4.29
C LEU A 369 31.32 13.19 4.51
N LYS A 370 31.37 13.66 5.77
CA LYS A 370 31.14 15.08 6.10
C LYS A 370 32.19 16.01 5.48
N GLN A 371 33.42 15.52 5.32
CA GLN A 371 34.54 16.28 4.77
C GLN A 371 34.63 16.21 3.23
N GLY A 372 33.75 15.43 2.57
CA GLY A 372 33.78 15.23 1.12
C GLY A 372 34.93 14.34 0.63
N GLN A 373 35.59 13.60 1.52
CA GLN A 373 36.61 12.59 1.16
C GLN A 373 35.98 11.25 0.75
N ILE A 374 34.78 10.98 1.25
CA ILE A 374 33.92 9.87 0.87
C ILE A 374 32.72 10.45 0.14
N ASP A 375 32.40 9.94 -1.05
CA ASP A 375 31.30 10.46 -1.88
C ASP A 375 29.95 9.86 -1.49
N ALA A 376 29.95 8.59 -1.06
CA ALA A 376 28.78 7.87 -0.57
C ALA A 376 29.17 6.86 0.50
N VAL A 377 28.26 6.55 1.43
CA VAL A 377 28.44 5.46 2.41
C VAL A 377 27.49 4.32 2.07
N GLN A 378 28.04 3.11 2.03
CA GLN A 378 27.26 1.87 2.00
C GLN A 378 26.95 1.43 3.43
N GLY A 379 25.85 0.73 3.61
CA GLY A 379 25.54 0.11 4.89
C GLY A 379 25.29 1.09 6.03
N ILE A 380 24.47 2.11 5.81
CA ILE A 380 24.15 3.08 6.86
C ILE A 380 22.68 3.00 7.25
N PHE A 381 22.43 2.98 8.55
CA PHE A 381 21.09 3.09 9.11
C PHE A 381 20.53 4.50 8.94
N TYR A 382 19.31 4.58 8.42
CA TYR A 382 18.52 5.81 8.41
C TYR A 382 18.15 6.23 9.85
N THR A 383 18.39 7.50 10.17
CA THR A 383 17.86 8.15 11.38
C THR A 383 17.41 9.57 11.05
N PRO A 384 16.36 10.10 11.72
CA PRO A 384 15.92 11.49 11.54
C PRO A 384 17.03 12.52 11.77
N GLU A 385 17.99 12.21 12.63
CA GLU A 385 19.14 13.05 12.94
C GLU A 385 20.10 13.15 11.74
N ARG A 386 20.39 12.02 11.09
CA ARG A 386 21.28 11.95 9.92
C ARG A 386 20.66 12.55 8.67
N ASP A 387 19.34 12.41 8.50
CA ASP A 387 18.53 12.96 7.39
C ASP A 387 18.63 14.49 7.28
N ARG A 388 19.02 15.17 8.36
CA ARG A 388 19.27 16.62 8.34
C ARG A 388 20.52 17.02 7.54
N THR A 389 21.43 16.09 7.31
CA THR A 389 22.74 16.36 6.69
C THR A 389 23.08 15.44 5.51
N LEU A 390 22.36 14.33 5.38
CA LEU A 390 22.57 13.29 4.38
C LEU A 390 21.27 13.02 3.63
N SER A 391 21.38 12.66 2.36
CA SER A 391 20.28 12.11 1.57
C SER A 391 20.40 10.59 1.48
N PHE A 392 19.28 9.87 1.58
CA PHE A 392 19.26 8.40 1.65
C PHE A 392 18.60 7.73 0.43
N SER A 393 19.14 6.58 0.01
CA SER A 393 18.53 5.75 -1.02
C SER A 393 17.28 5.04 -0.47
N SER A 394 16.55 4.35 -1.35
CA SER A 394 15.59 3.35 -0.88
C SER A 394 16.31 2.26 -0.07
N GLN A 395 15.62 1.76 0.96
CA GLN A 395 16.16 0.67 1.76
C GLN A 395 16.38 -0.60 0.93
N TYR A 396 17.52 -1.24 1.12
CA TYR A 396 17.78 -2.57 0.55
C TYR A 396 17.70 -3.67 1.59
N LEU A 397 17.82 -3.37 2.88
CA LEU A 397 17.70 -4.37 3.94
C LEU A 397 17.10 -3.74 5.20
N ALA A 398 16.23 -4.48 5.89
CA ALA A 398 15.87 -4.18 7.28
C ALA A 398 16.76 -5.00 8.21
N SER A 399 17.52 -4.34 9.08
CA SER A 399 18.44 -5.01 10.00
C SER A 399 18.05 -4.76 11.46
N HIS A 400 18.27 -5.77 12.28
CA HIS A 400 17.76 -5.84 13.65
C HIS A 400 18.90 -5.82 14.67
N TYR A 401 18.81 -4.90 15.63
CA TYR A 401 19.63 -4.94 16.84
C TYR A 401 19.00 -5.86 17.87
N VAL A 402 19.84 -6.63 18.54
CA VAL A 402 19.44 -7.52 19.63
C VAL A 402 20.31 -7.27 20.85
N GLY A 403 19.71 -7.46 22.03
CA GLY A 403 20.47 -7.53 23.26
C GLY A 403 21.32 -8.80 23.30
N VAL A 404 22.53 -8.69 23.84
CA VAL A 404 23.45 -9.81 24.04
C VAL A 404 23.85 -9.85 25.52
N THR A 405 23.76 -11.02 26.15
CA THR A 405 24.27 -11.26 27.51
C THR A 405 25.15 -12.50 27.53
N ARG A 406 25.88 -12.70 28.61
CA ARG A 406 26.56 -13.98 28.87
C ARG A 406 25.51 -15.09 29.03
N GLY A 407 25.85 -16.32 28.65
CA GLY A 407 24.98 -17.48 28.76
C GLY A 407 24.44 -17.71 30.18
N ASP A 408 25.27 -17.43 31.18
CA ASP A 408 24.95 -17.59 32.61
C ASP A 408 24.27 -16.35 33.22
N ASP A 409 24.36 -15.18 32.57
CA ASP A 409 23.82 -13.90 33.04
C ASP A 409 22.43 -13.63 32.43
N GLY A 410 21.39 -14.16 33.11
CA GLY A 410 20.00 -13.78 32.90
C GLY A 410 19.47 -13.88 31.46
N ALA A 411 18.29 -13.30 31.23
CA ALA A 411 17.75 -13.16 29.87
C ALA A 411 18.33 -11.88 29.21
N PRO A 412 18.65 -11.90 27.92
CA PRO A 412 19.00 -10.70 27.19
C PRO A 412 17.90 -9.64 27.27
N PRO A 413 18.23 -8.34 27.31
CA PRO A 413 17.23 -7.29 27.34
C PRO A 413 16.37 -7.35 26.06
N GLU A 414 15.05 -7.30 26.25
CA GLU A 414 14.07 -7.35 25.15
C GLU A 414 13.57 -5.96 24.73
N THR A 415 13.83 -4.93 25.53
CA THR A 415 13.47 -3.53 25.25
C THR A 415 14.62 -2.58 25.58
N LEU A 416 14.66 -1.41 24.93
CA LEU A 416 15.68 -0.39 25.20
C LEU A 416 15.62 0.11 26.65
N ALA A 417 14.42 0.30 27.21
CA ALA A 417 14.25 0.68 28.61
C ALA A 417 14.87 -0.32 29.61
N ALA A 418 14.99 -1.60 29.25
CA ALA A 418 15.62 -2.63 30.09
C ALA A 418 17.16 -2.48 30.19
N LEU A 419 17.75 -1.55 29.43
CA LEU A 419 19.17 -1.20 29.48
C LEU A 419 19.49 -0.19 30.59
N ALA A 420 18.47 0.50 31.14
CA ALA A 420 18.67 1.54 32.14
C ALA A 420 19.39 1.01 33.39
N GLY A 421 20.43 1.74 33.84
CA GLY A 421 21.24 1.38 35.00
C GLY A 421 22.24 0.24 34.80
N ARG A 422 22.25 -0.41 33.62
CA ARG A 422 23.22 -1.45 33.26
C ARG A 422 24.42 -0.85 32.54
N SER A 423 25.55 -1.56 32.57
CA SER A 423 26.67 -1.33 31.66
C SER A 423 26.39 -1.99 30.31
N VAL A 424 26.45 -1.20 29.23
CA VAL A 424 26.03 -1.61 27.89
C VAL A 424 27.15 -1.35 26.90
N ALA A 425 27.67 -2.41 26.29
CA ALA A 425 28.62 -2.32 25.18
C ALA A 425 27.87 -2.00 23.88
N VAL A 426 28.33 -0.96 23.16
CA VAL A 426 27.75 -0.52 21.88
C VAL A 426 28.88 -0.07 20.95
N GLN A 427 28.74 -0.25 19.64
CA GLN A 427 29.72 0.28 18.69
C GLN A 427 29.67 1.82 18.64
N ALA A 428 30.84 2.46 18.60
CA ALA A 428 30.98 3.90 18.54
C ALA A 428 30.46 4.47 17.22
N GLY A 429 29.67 5.55 17.29
CA GLY A 429 29.11 6.21 16.10
C GLY A 429 27.92 5.47 15.47
N ASP A 430 27.43 4.40 16.09
CA ASP A 430 26.29 3.63 15.62
C ASP A 430 24.95 4.36 15.88
N ALA A 431 23.97 4.17 14.99
CA ALA A 431 22.63 4.77 15.06
C ALA A 431 21.90 4.43 16.36
N ILE A 432 22.14 3.24 16.92
CA ILE A 432 21.45 2.79 18.14
C ILE A 432 21.78 3.64 19.38
N LEU A 433 22.92 4.35 19.38
CA LEU A 433 23.30 5.26 20.47
C LEU A 433 22.26 6.37 20.68
N GLU A 434 21.63 6.85 19.60
CA GLU A 434 20.59 7.89 19.64
C GLU A 434 19.35 7.37 20.37
N SER A 435 18.87 6.17 20.01
CA SER A 435 17.70 5.55 20.64
C SER A 435 17.97 5.16 22.10
N VAL A 436 19.16 4.65 22.41
CA VAL A 436 19.54 4.29 23.79
C VAL A 436 19.62 5.54 24.67
N ALA A 437 20.19 6.64 24.17
CA ALA A 437 20.26 7.90 24.92
C ALA A 437 18.86 8.48 25.24
N GLN A 438 17.88 8.27 24.35
CA GLN A 438 16.50 8.74 24.54
C GLN A 438 15.69 7.85 25.49
N GLU A 439 15.78 6.52 25.35
CA GLU A 439 14.91 5.57 26.07
C GLU A 439 15.55 4.98 27.34
N ALA A 440 16.88 5.00 27.45
CA ALA A 440 17.62 4.51 28.60
C ALA A 440 18.77 5.47 29.00
N PRO A 441 18.46 6.72 29.38
CA PRO A 441 19.47 7.75 29.69
C PRO A 441 20.38 7.39 30.87
N ASP A 442 19.93 6.51 31.77
CA ASP A 442 20.69 6.04 32.94
C ASP A 442 21.60 4.84 32.61
N ALA A 443 21.63 4.36 31.37
CA ALA A 443 22.53 3.29 30.94
C ALA A 443 24.00 3.78 30.90
N ARG A 444 24.93 2.95 31.38
CA ARG A 444 26.37 3.24 31.31
C ARG A 444 26.92 2.68 30.00
N ILE A 445 26.98 3.53 28.98
CA ILE A 445 27.43 3.15 27.64
C ILE A 445 28.95 3.01 27.60
N VAL A 446 29.42 1.86 27.13
CA VAL A 446 30.81 1.60 26.77
C VAL A 446 30.88 1.54 25.24
N ALA A 447 31.37 2.62 24.64
CA ALA A 447 31.52 2.74 23.20
C ALA A 447 32.81 2.04 22.74
N LEU A 448 32.69 1.06 21.85
CA LEU A 448 33.79 0.25 21.33
C LEU A 448 33.92 0.40 19.81
N GLU A 449 35.06 0.03 19.24
CA GLU A 449 35.31 0.29 17.81
C GLU A 449 34.51 -0.64 16.89
N THR A 450 34.45 -1.94 17.21
CA THR A 450 33.84 -2.95 16.34
C THR A 450 32.71 -3.72 17.03
N GLN A 451 31.81 -4.33 16.24
CA GLN A 451 30.81 -5.27 16.77
C GLN A 451 31.45 -6.47 17.46
N GLU A 452 32.64 -6.90 17.00
CA GLU A 452 33.35 -8.02 17.64
C GLU A 452 33.78 -7.64 19.06
N ASP A 453 34.29 -6.42 19.25
CA ASP A 453 34.68 -5.91 20.58
C ASP A 453 33.48 -5.80 21.51
N VAL A 454 32.32 -5.39 20.99
CA VAL A 454 31.06 -5.37 21.75
C VAL A 454 30.72 -6.77 22.28
N LEU A 455 30.84 -7.80 21.45
CA LEU A 455 30.57 -9.18 21.84
C LEU A 455 31.62 -9.71 22.81
N ARG A 456 32.90 -9.37 22.62
CA ARG A 456 34.00 -9.77 23.52
C ARG A 456 33.88 -9.12 24.89
N ALA A 457 33.55 -7.83 24.98
CA ALA A 457 33.35 -7.15 26.26
C ALA A 457 32.26 -7.82 27.11
N VAL A 458 31.17 -8.28 26.46
CA VAL A 458 30.12 -9.07 27.13
C VAL A 458 30.65 -10.47 27.49
N LEU A 459 31.36 -11.13 26.58
CA LEU A 459 31.93 -12.46 26.81
C LEU A 459 32.97 -12.47 27.95
N ASP A 460 33.71 -11.40 28.15
CA ASP A 460 34.76 -11.27 29.16
C ASP A 460 34.21 -10.71 30.49
N GLY A 461 33.01 -10.13 30.48
CA GLY A 461 32.34 -9.59 31.68
C GLY A 461 32.76 -8.20 32.06
N GLU A 462 33.28 -7.46 31.09
CA GLU A 462 33.53 -6.03 31.23
C GLU A 462 32.22 -5.23 31.24
N THR A 463 31.17 -5.74 30.59
CA THR A 463 29.82 -5.15 30.58
C THR A 463 28.73 -6.17 30.90
N ASP A 464 27.61 -5.68 31.45
CA ASP A 464 26.44 -6.50 31.82
C ASP A 464 25.68 -7.03 30.59
N CYS A 465 25.70 -6.26 29.50
CA CYS A 465 25.11 -6.62 28.22
C CYS A 465 25.74 -5.82 27.08
N GLY A 466 25.43 -6.22 25.85
CA GLY A 466 25.79 -5.52 24.63
C GLY A 466 24.60 -5.38 23.71
N VAL A 467 24.64 -4.39 22.83
CA VAL A 467 23.65 -4.21 21.77
C VAL A 467 24.37 -4.38 20.44
N ALA A 468 24.00 -5.42 19.71
CA ALA A 468 24.68 -5.81 18.49
C ALA A 468 23.68 -6.09 17.36
N VAL A 469 24.11 -5.91 16.11
CA VAL A 469 23.31 -6.32 14.97
C VAL A 469 23.27 -7.84 14.87
N ARG A 470 22.06 -8.39 14.75
CA ARG A 470 21.81 -9.84 14.85
C ARG A 470 22.66 -10.66 13.89
N PHE A 471 22.71 -10.28 12.62
CA PHE A 471 23.48 -11.03 11.62
C PHE A 471 24.99 -10.99 11.90
N SER A 472 25.52 -9.85 12.35
CA SER A 472 26.93 -9.72 12.74
C SER A 472 27.23 -10.56 13.99
N ALA A 473 26.35 -10.53 14.99
CA ALA A 473 26.49 -11.36 16.18
C ALA A 473 26.47 -12.85 15.86
N LEU A 474 25.52 -13.30 15.03
CA LEU A 474 25.45 -14.69 14.56
C LEU A 474 26.70 -15.09 13.75
N HIS A 475 27.22 -14.19 12.92
CA HIS A 475 28.46 -14.42 12.17
C HIS A 475 29.63 -14.68 13.11
N PHE A 476 29.91 -13.77 14.06
CA PHE A 476 31.04 -13.91 14.97
C PHE A 476 30.91 -15.13 15.90
N ILE A 477 29.70 -15.40 16.41
CA ILE A 477 29.45 -16.56 17.26
C ILE A 477 29.70 -17.87 16.50
N SER A 478 29.22 -17.95 15.25
CA SER A 478 29.44 -19.12 14.39
C SER A 478 30.91 -19.28 13.98
N ALA A 479 31.56 -18.20 13.56
CA ALA A 479 32.94 -18.21 13.07
C ALA A 479 33.97 -18.50 14.17
N SER A 480 33.75 -17.96 15.38
CA SER A 480 34.66 -18.12 16.52
C SER A 480 34.31 -19.29 17.43
N GLY A 481 33.14 -19.92 17.23
CA GLY A 481 32.67 -21.03 18.07
C GLY A 481 32.36 -20.62 19.52
N TRP A 482 31.95 -19.36 19.74
CA TRP A 482 31.65 -18.86 21.09
C TRP A 482 30.34 -19.46 21.61
N SER A 483 30.42 -20.24 22.70
CA SER A 483 29.23 -20.82 23.36
C SER A 483 28.74 -20.02 24.57
N GLY A 484 29.48 -18.97 24.97
CA GLY A 484 29.23 -18.20 26.19
C GLY A 484 28.27 -17.02 26.05
N LEU A 485 27.64 -16.82 24.89
CA LEU A 485 26.75 -15.68 24.61
C LEU A 485 25.32 -16.14 24.34
N ARG A 486 24.35 -15.34 24.81
CA ARG A 486 22.92 -15.46 24.49
C ARG A 486 22.45 -14.21 23.76
N LEU A 487 21.84 -14.40 22.58
CA LEU A 487 21.20 -13.32 21.84
C LEU A 487 19.72 -13.24 22.20
N GLY A 488 19.22 -12.00 22.32
CA GLY A 488 17.79 -11.72 22.41
C GLY A 488 17.04 -12.19 21.17
N LYS A 489 15.79 -12.63 21.39
CA LYS A 489 14.88 -12.98 20.29
C LYS A 489 14.13 -11.75 19.76
N GLN A 490 13.93 -10.74 20.61
CA GLN A 490 13.25 -9.51 20.24
C GLN A 490 14.24 -8.49 19.71
N SER A 491 13.80 -7.76 18.68
CA SER A 491 14.55 -6.66 18.10
C SER A 491 14.44 -5.44 19.02
N LEU A 492 15.56 -4.94 19.53
CA LEU A 492 15.63 -3.69 20.29
C LEU A 492 15.40 -2.48 19.39
N PHE A 493 15.88 -2.56 18.14
CA PHE A 493 15.70 -1.57 17.09
C PHE A 493 15.71 -2.28 15.75
N ALA A 494 14.80 -1.88 14.85
CA ALA A 494 14.79 -2.34 13.47
C ALA A 494 15.07 -1.11 12.60
N GLY A 495 16.26 -1.09 12.00
CA GLY A 495 16.71 0.04 11.20
C GLY A 495 16.64 -0.26 9.71
N GLU A 496 16.28 0.76 8.94
CA GLU A 496 16.37 0.74 7.48
C GLU A 496 17.83 0.90 7.06
N TYR A 497 18.36 -0.06 6.32
CA TYR A 497 19.73 -0.07 5.83
C TYR A 497 19.77 0.42 4.39
N CYS A 498 20.45 1.55 4.19
CA CYS A 498 20.41 2.36 2.98
C CYS A 498 21.84 2.69 2.49
N TYR A 499 21.92 3.31 1.31
CA TYR A 499 23.06 4.13 0.92
C TYR A 499 22.79 5.57 1.37
N ALA A 500 23.84 6.31 1.72
CA ALA A 500 23.73 7.74 1.99
C ALA A 500 24.80 8.53 1.24
N VAL A 501 24.45 9.75 0.85
CA VAL A 501 25.34 10.75 0.25
C VAL A 501 25.21 12.07 1.02
N PRO A 502 26.19 12.99 0.92
CA PRO A 502 26.02 14.35 1.43
C PRO A 502 24.81 15.04 0.78
N LEU A 503 24.10 15.88 1.54
CA LEU A 503 22.95 16.63 1.04
C LEU A 503 23.31 17.40 -0.26
N GLY A 504 22.48 17.24 -1.29
CA GLY A 504 22.65 17.87 -2.61
C GLY A 504 23.40 17.02 -3.64
N ASN A 505 23.86 15.81 -3.32
CA ASN A 505 24.45 14.88 -4.29
C ASN A 505 23.39 13.90 -4.86
N ASP A 506 22.29 14.45 -5.36
CA ASP A 506 21.08 13.68 -5.69
C ASP A 506 21.26 12.79 -6.93
N ALA A 507 22.11 13.16 -7.90
CA ALA A 507 22.41 12.28 -9.02
C ALA A 507 23.13 10.99 -8.61
N LEU A 508 24.11 11.07 -7.72
CA LEU A 508 24.78 9.88 -7.21
C LEU A 508 23.80 8.97 -6.46
N LEU A 509 22.92 9.57 -5.65
CA LEU A 509 21.89 8.83 -4.93
C LEU A 509 20.87 8.17 -5.87
N ALA A 510 20.47 8.88 -6.93
CA ALA A 510 19.56 8.37 -7.95
C ALA A 510 20.18 7.16 -8.67
N GLN A 511 21.48 7.20 -8.96
CA GLN A 511 22.21 6.08 -9.56
C GLN A 511 22.23 4.85 -8.64
N PHE A 512 22.50 5.02 -7.34
CA PHE A 512 22.41 3.91 -6.38
C PHE A 512 20.98 3.35 -6.27
N THR A 513 19.98 4.23 -6.26
CA THR A 513 18.57 3.85 -6.12
C THR A 513 18.07 3.08 -7.35
N GLU A 514 18.40 3.56 -8.55
CA GLU A 514 18.00 2.93 -9.81
C GLU A 514 18.73 1.61 -10.01
N GLY A 515 20.05 1.56 -9.78
CA GLY A 515 20.79 0.31 -9.85
C GLY A 515 20.26 -0.73 -8.87
N LEU A 516 19.92 -0.34 -7.64
CA LEU A 516 19.28 -1.25 -6.68
C LEU A 516 17.93 -1.77 -7.18
N ARG A 517 17.11 -0.92 -7.79
CA ARG A 517 15.82 -1.32 -8.37
C ARG A 517 16.03 -2.33 -9.49
N THR A 518 16.93 -2.05 -10.43
CA THR A 518 17.28 -2.96 -11.53
C THR A 518 17.80 -4.31 -11.04
N LEU A 519 18.64 -4.33 -10.00
CA LEU A 519 19.12 -5.59 -9.41
C LEU A 519 18.01 -6.39 -8.72
N LYS A 520 17.00 -5.72 -8.14
CA LYS A 520 15.81 -6.40 -7.58
C LYS A 520 14.94 -6.98 -8.70
N ASP A 521 14.72 -6.22 -9.77
CA ASP A 521 13.89 -6.62 -10.91
C ASP A 521 14.52 -7.81 -11.68
N THR A 522 15.85 -7.82 -11.82
CA THR A 522 16.60 -8.91 -12.47
C THR A 522 16.81 -10.15 -11.58
N GLY A 523 16.54 -10.04 -10.27
CA GLY A 523 16.76 -11.09 -9.28
C GLY A 523 18.21 -11.25 -8.79
N GLU A 524 19.16 -10.47 -9.33
CA GLU A 524 20.57 -10.49 -8.91
C GLU A 524 20.73 -10.08 -7.43
N TYR A 525 19.90 -9.15 -6.95
CA TYR A 525 19.83 -8.80 -5.53
C TYR A 525 19.57 -10.03 -4.66
N HIS A 526 18.62 -10.88 -5.03
CA HIS A 526 18.25 -12.06 -4.26
C HIS A 526 19.38 -13.09 -4.23
N ARG A 527 20.07 -13.29 -5.36
CA ARG A 527 21.25 -14.16 -5.46
C ARG A 527 22.37 -13.71 -4.52
N ILE A 528 22.63 -12.40 -4.44
CA ILE A 528 23.63 -11.83 -3.52
C ILE A 528 23.15 -11.98 -2.07
N TYR A 529 21.88 -11.72 -1.79
CA TYR A 529 21.29 -11.88 -0.46
C TYR A 529 21.41 -13.32 0.06
N GLU A 530 20.97 -14.31 -0.72
CA GLU A 530 21.03 -15.72 -0.34
C GLU A 530 22.46 -16.18 -0.07
N LYS A 531 23.41 -15.78 -0.92
CA LYS A 531 24.83 -16.12 -0.75
C LYS A 531 25.38 -15.72 0.63
N TRP A 532 24.96 -14.58 1.16
CA TRP A 532 25.50 -14.03 2.40
C TRP A 532 24.66 -14.36 3.64
N PHE A 533 23.34 -14.44 3.52
CA PHE A 533 22.44 -14.57 4.67
C PHE A 533 21.75 -15.92 4.85
N ALA A 534 21.72 -16.79 3.82
CA ALA A 534 21.02 -18.08 3.92
C ALA A 534 21.51 -18.98 5.07
N VAL A 535 22.78 -18.83 5.49
CA VAL A 535 23.37 -19.59 6.60
C VAL A 535 22.81 -19.17 7.97
N TYR A 536 22.29 -17.95 8.10
CA TYR A 536 21.77 -17.40 9.36
C TYR A 536 20.25 -17.44 9.48
N GLU A 537 19.55 -17.70 8.38
CA GLU A 537 18.10 -17.88 8.41
C GLU A 537 17.75 -19.26 8.96
N GLU A 538 16.90 -19.29 10.00
CA GLU A 538 16.30 -20.53 10.47
C GLU A 538 15.48 -21.13 9.32
N HIS A 539 16.00 -22.20 8.72
CA HIS A 539 15.25 -22.93 7.72
C HIS A 539 14.00 -23.48 8.41
N PHE A 540 12.81 -23.15 7.91
CA PHE A 540 11.58 -23.80 8.35
C PHE A 540 11.75 -25.31 8.16
N HIS A 541 11.94 -26.04 9.26
CA HIS A 541 11.96 -27.49 9.19
C HIS A 541 10.58 -27.94 8.74
N TRP A 542 10.50 -28.79 7.71
CA TRP A 542 9.23 -29.36 7.24
C TRP A 542 8.42 -30.01 8.36
N THR A 543 9.07 -30.43 9.46
CA THR A 543 8.42 -30.93 10.67
C THR A 543 7.54 -29.90 11.37
N ASP A 544 7.90 -28.61 11.35
CA ASP A 544 7.12 -27.55 11.99
C ASP A 544 5.89 -27.20 11.16
N VAL A 545 6.03 -27.18 9.82
CA VAL A 545 4.91 -27.07 8.89
C VAL A 545 3.94 -28.25 9.06
N LEU A 546 4.46 -29.47 9.11
CA LEU A 546 3.67 -30.68 9.32
C LEU A 546 2.99 -30.69 10.70
N ARG A 547 3.67 -30.24 11.76
CA ARG A 547 3.07 -30.09 13.09
C ARG A 547 1.94 -29.08 13.07
N LEU A 548 2.13 -27.88 12.52
CA LEU A 548 1.08 -26.87 12.41
C LEU A 548 -0.09 -27.37 11.55
N ALA A 549 0.20 -28.00 10.41
CA ALA A 549 -0.81 -28.58 9.54
C ALA A 549 -1.59 -29.68 10.27
N ALA A 550 -0.93 -30.55 11.04
CA ALA A 550 -1.58 -31.57 11.86
C ALA A 550 -2.44 -30.95 12.98
N LEU A 551 -2.00 -29.85 13.59
CA LEU A 551 -2.71 -29.14 14.66
C LEU A 551 -4.04 -28.53 14.15
N ILE A 552 -4.12 -28.17 12.87
CA ILE A 552 -5.33 -27.67 12.22
C ILE A 552 -6.15 -28.84 11.62
N ALA A 553 -5.48 -29.77 10.95
CA ALA A 553 -6.14 -30.88 10.25
C ALA A 553 -6.79 -31.87 11.22
N ALA A 554 -6.14 -32.24 12.33
CA ALA A 554 -6.67 -33.20 13.30
C ALA A 554 -8.04 -32.78 13.90
N PRO A 555 -8.24 -31.55 14.40
CA PRO A 555 -9.55 -31.13 14.90
C PRO A 555 -10.60 -31.02 13.78
N LEU A 556 -10.23 -30.57 12.58
CA LEU A 556 -11.16 -30.56 11.44
C LEU A 556 -11.61 -31.98 11.06
N LEU A 557 -10.68 -32.93 11.05
CA LEU A 557 -10.95 -34.33 10.73
C LEU A 557 -11.79 -34.98 11.83
N LEU A 558 -11.55 -34.64 13.10
CA LEU A 558 -12.39 -35.06 14.23
C LEU A 558 -13.82 -34.54 14.09
N VAL A 559 -14.01 -33.25 13.79
CA VAL A 559 -15.33 -32.65 13.56
C VAL A 559 -16.04 -33.31 12.37
N ALA A 560 -15.32 -33.57 11.28
CA ALA A 560 -15.87 -34.27 10.12
C ALA A 560 -16.31 -35.70 10.46
N ILE A 561 -15.50 -36.45 11.22
CA ILE A 561 -15.85 -37.80 11.69
C ILE A 561 -17.08 -37.75 12.61
N LEU A 562 -17.13 -36.81 13.55
CA LEU A 562 -18.28 -36.65 14.44
C LEU A 562 -19.56 -36.30 13.66
N ALA A 563 -19.47 -35.42 12.66
CA ALA A 563 -20.59 -35.08 11.80
C ALA A 563 -21.08 -36.27 10.95
N LEU A 564 -20.16 -37.09 10.45
CA LEU A 564 -20.48 -38.32 9.72
C LEU A 564 -21.15 -39.35 10.62
N LEU A 565 -20.63 -39.56 11.84
CA LEU A 565 -21.22 -40.45 12.83
C LEU A 565 -22.62 -39.97 13.26
N TRP A 566 -22.79 -38.66 13.44
CA TRP A 566 -24.08 -38.04 13.73
C TRP A 566 -25.07 -38.26 12.59
N SER A 567 -24.67 -37.98 11.35
CA SER A 567 -25.49 -38.18 10.15
C SER A 567 -25.91 -39.65 9.97
N TRP A 568 -24.97 -40.58 10.21
CA TRP A 568 -25.23 -42.01 10.14
C TRP A 568 -26.21 -42.47 11.23
N SER A 569 -26.01 -42.01 12.48
CA SER A 569 -26.92 -42.29 13.60
C SER A 569 -28.33 -41.75 13.34
N LEU A 570 -28.43 -40.50 12.87
CA LEU A 570 -29.72 -39.85 12.55
C LEU A 570 -30.48 -40.63 11.47
N LYS A 571 -29.79 -41.03 10.39
CA LYS A 571 -30.40 -41.88 9.34
C LYS A 571 -30.89 -43.21 9.88
N ARG A 572 -30.18 -43.82 10.82
CA ARG A 572 -30.58 -45.08 11.45
C ARG A 572 -31.84 -44.89 12.30
N GLN A 573 -31.91 -43.81 13.09
CA GLN A 573 -33.07 -43.50 13.94
C GLN A 573 -34.32 -43.19 13.11
N VAL A 574 -34.19 -42.39 12.05
CA VAL A 574 -35.32 -42.06 11.14
C VAL A 574 -35.88 -43.33 10.50
N ARG A 575 -35.01 -44.20 9.96
CA ARG A 575 -35.47 -45.46 9.33
C ARG A 575 -36.21 -46.38 10.30
N ALA A 576 -35.79 -46.44 11.55
CA ALA A 576 -36.47 -47.25 12.57
C ALA A 576 -37.88 -46.71 12.86
N ARG A 577 -38.03 -45.40 13.06
CA ARG A 577 -39.34 -44.76 13.34
C ARG A 577 -40.29 -44.80 12.16
N THR A 578 -39.79 -44.62 10.93
CA THR A 578 -40.64 -44.74 9.72
C THR A 578 -41.17 -46.15 9.52
N ARG A 579 -40.41 -47.18 9.94
CA ARG A 579 -40.87 -48.58 9.87
C ARG A 579 -41.97 -48.84 10.90
N GLU A 580 -41.78 -48.39 12.14
CA GLU A 580 -42.75 -48.53 13.23
C GLU A 580 -44.11 -47.88 12.88
N LEU A 581 -44.10 -46.64 12.34
CA LEU A 581 -45.34 -45.97 11.94
C LEU A 581 -46.08 -46.70 10.81
N ARG A 582 -45.36 -47.22 9.81
CA ARG A 582 -45.99 -47.93 8.68
C ARG A 582 -46.60 -49.27 9.09
N GLU A 583 -45.94 -49.98 10.01
CA GLU A 583 -46.46 -51.24 10.55
C GLU A 583 -47.75 -50.99 11.35
N GLN A 584 -47.83 -49.90 12.11
CA GLN A 584 -49.06 -49.50 12.84
C GLN A 584 -50.22 -49.11 11.90
N GLU A 585 -49.96 -48.31 10.86
CA GLU A 585 -51.01 -47.90 9.91
C GLU A 585 -51.57 -49.12 9.14
N THR A 586 -50.69 -50.02 8.71
CA THR A 586 -51.10 -51.24 7.99
C THR A 586 -51.90 -52.18 8.89
N PHE A 587 -51.50 -52.32 10.16
CA PHE A 587 -52.22 -53.12 11.15
C PHE A 587 -53.63 -52.56 11.40
N LEU A 588 -53.76 -51.25 11.67
CA LEU A 588 -55.07 -50.62 11.92
C LEU A 588 -56.01 -50.77 10.72
N ARG A 589 -55.53 -50.51 9.50
CA ARG A 589 -56.34 -50.70 8.28
C ARG A 589 -56.80 -52.15 8.14
N THR A 590 -55.89 -53.11 8.33
CA THR A 590 -56.21 -54.54 8.22
C THR A 590 -57.24 -54.97 9.26
N VAL A 591 -57.13 -54.49 10.51
CA VAL A 591 -58.11 -54.76 11.56
C VAL A 591 -59.48 -54.21 11.17
N LEU A 592 -59.54 -52.93 10.76
CA LEU A 592 -60.80 -52.28 10.37
C LEU A 592 -61.45 -52.93 9.14
N ASP A 593 -60.65 -53.38 8.16
CA ASP A 593 -61.14 -54.04 6.94
C ASP A 593 -61.74 -55.44 7.20
N ASN A 594 -61.32 -56.11 8.29
CA ASN A 594 -61.81 -57.45 8.65
C ASN A 594 -62.86 -57.45 9.77
N LEU A 595 -63.34 -56.28 10.21
CA LEU A 595 -64.44 -56.23 11.18
C LEU A 595 -65.73 -56.78 10.54
N PRO A 596 -66.55 -57.57 11.26
CA PRO A 596 -67.84 -58.06 10.78
C PRO A 596 -68.94 -56.96 10.78
N VAL A 597 -68.52 -55.71 10.92
CA VAL A 597 -69.36 -54.51 10.96
C VAL A 597 -68.82 -53.55 9.91
N GLY A 598 -69.71 -52.95 9.14
CA GLY A 598 -69.35 -51.86 8.25
C GLY A 598 -68.93 -50.65 9.08
N VAL A 599 -67.71 -50.15 8.90
CA VAL A 599 -67.19 -48.99 9.63
C VAL A 599 -66.71 -47.94 8.65
N ALA A 600 -67.14 -46.71 8.85
CA ALA A 600 -66.65 -45.54 8.15
C ALA A 600 -66.35 -44.39 9.12
N VAL A 601 -65.40 -43.55 8.76
CA VAL A 601 -65.11 -42.29 9.45
C VAL A 601 -65.61 -41.17 8.54
N ASN A 602 -66.56 -40.38 9.02
CA ASN A 602 -67.24 -39.36 8.23
C ASN A 602 -67.34 -38.02 8.94
N SER A 603 -67.47 -36.96 8.16
CA SER A 603 -67.87 -35.62 8.64
C SER A 603 -69.31 -35.33 8.25
N VAL A 604 -70.04 -34.62 9.11
CA VAL A 604 -71.44 -34.16 8.87
C VAL A 604 -71.60 -32.64 8.88
N GLU A 605 -70.55 -31.86 9.14
CA GLU A 605 -70.63 -30.39 9.26
C GLU A 605 -70.86 -29.66 7.93
N SER A 606 -70.41 -30.22 6.80
CA SER A 606 -70.49 -29.59 5.46
C SER A 606 -71.11 -30.51 4.41
N GLY A 607 -71.96 -31.44 4.87
CA GLY A 607 -72.46 -32.58 4.10
C GLY A 607 -71.71 -33.87 4.45
N VAL A 608 -72.34 -35.02 4.21
CA VAL A 608 -71.77 -36.33 4.56
C VAL A 608 -70.60 -36.66 3.62
N THR A 609 -69.39 -36.72 4.17
CA THR A 609 -68.16 -37.11 3.47
C THR A 609 -67.39 -38.15 4.27
N PHE A 610 -66.72 -39.10 3.61
CA PHE A 610 -66.06 -40.23 4.27
C PHE A 610 -64.53 -40.17 4.08
N ASP A 611 -63.78 -40.10 5.19
CA ASP A 611 -62.30 -40.10 5.24
C ASP A 611 -61.74 -41.54 5.15
N TYR A 612 -62.47 -42.49 5.72
CA TYR A 612 -62.18 -43.91 5.66
C TYR A 612 -63.50 -44.68 5.60
N MET A 613 -63.53 -45.79 4.86
CA MET A 613 -64.59 -46.79 4.97
C MET A 613 -63.99 -48.16 4.68
N ASN A 614 -64.37 -49.16 5.47
CA ASN A 614 -64.05 -50.54 5.17
C ASN A 614 -64.97 -51.08 4.06
N ASP A 615 -64.56 -52.18 3.44
CA ASP A 615 -65.30 -52.78 2.32
C ASP A 615 -66.71 -53.24 2.72
N LEU A 616 -66.91 -53.60 3.99
CA LEU A 616 -68.20 -54.08 4.48
C LEU A 616 -69.24 -52.97 4.63
N PHE A 617 -68.81 -51.72 4.90
CA PHE A 617 -69.70 -50.56 5.03
C PHE A 617 -70.52 -50.33 3.75
N ALA A 618 -69.86 -50.26 2.59
CA ALA A 618 -70.55 -50.09 1.32
C ALA A 618 -71.43 -51.31 0.97
N LYS A 619 -70.95 -52.53 1.30
CA LYS A 619 -71.69 -53.78 1.04
C LYS A 619 -72.99 -53.89 1.83
N ILE A 620 -72.99 -53.55 3.13
CA ILE A 620 -74.20 -53.63 3.97
C ILE A 620 -75.26 -52.64 3.48
N TYR A 621 -74.84 -51.46 3.05
CA TYR A 621 -75.72 -50.47 2.42
C TYR A 621 -76.08 -50.78 0.95
N ARG A 622 -75.66 -51.94 0.42
CA ARG A 622 -75.90 -52.39 -0.96
C ARG A 622 -75.52 -51.38 -2.05
N THR A 623 -74.44 -50.64 -1.83
CA THR A 623 -73.96 -49.60 -2.75
C THR A 623 -72.45 -49.71 -2.98
N SER A 624 -71.89 -48.88 -3.87
CA SER A 624 -70.44 -48.86 -4.14
C SER A 624 -69.72 -47.78 -3.34
N ARG A 625 -68.43 -48.02 -3.07
CA ARG A 625 -67.57 -47.03 -2.41
C ARG A 625 -67.50 -45.72 -3.21
N GLU A 626 -67.47 -45.82 -4.53
CA GLU A 626 -67.46 -44.66 -5.42
C GLU A 626 -68.75 -43.85 -5.30
N ALA A 627 -69.92 -44.50 -5.21
CA ALA A 627 -71.20 -43.82 -5.03
C ALA A 627 -71.30 -43.09 -3.68
N LEU A 628 -70.74 -43.68 -2.62
CA LEU A 628 -70.67 -43.06 -1.29
C LEU A 628 -69.61 -41.98 -1.14
N SER A 629 -68.61 -41.92 -2.04
CA SER A 629 -67.53 -40.94 -1.99
C SER A 629 -67.94 -39.55 -2.50
N VAL A 630 -69.11 -39.44 -3.14
CA VAL A 630 -69.67 -38.15 -3.58
C VAL A 630 -70.32 -37.45 -2.38
N PRO A 631 -69.95 -36.19 -2.06
CA PRO A 631 -70.50 -35.47 -0.92
C PRO A 631 -72.04 -35.43 -0.96
N ASP A 632 -72.67 -35.73 0.18
CA ASP A 632 -74.13 -35.76 0.37
C ASP A 632 -74.92 -36.77 -0.49
N ALA A 633 -74.25 -37.62 -1.28
CA ALA A 633 -74.92 -38.64 -2.11
C ALA A 633 -75.40 -39.86 -1.30
N PHE A 634 -74.92 -40.04 -0.06
CA PHE A 634 -75.27 -41.17 0.80
C PHE A 634 -76.78 -41.44 0.85
N TRP A 635 -77.58 -40.40 1.06
CA TRP A 635 -79.04 -40.54 1.26
C TRP A 635 -79.75 -41.12 0.04
N HIS A 636 -79.40 -40.67 -1.16
CA HIS A 636 -79.99 -41.15 -2.41
C HIS A 636 -79.36 -42.50 -2.84
N ALA A 637 -78.08 -42.71 -2.53
CA ALA A 637 -77.38 -43.96 -2.87
C ALA A 637 -77.86 -45.14 -2.01
N VAL A 638 -78.33 -44.88 -0.79
CA VAL A 638 -78.73 -45.91 0.18
C VAL A 638 -80.25 -46.10 0.26
N TYR A 639 -81.04 -45.03 0.18
CA TYR A 639 -82.49 -45.10 0.29
C TYR A 639 -83.14 -44.76 -1.06
N GLY A 640 -83.78 -45.75 -1.70
CA GLY A 640 -84.38 -45.58 -3.03
C GLY A 640 -85.72 -44.83 -3.09
N ASP A 641 -86.43 -44.70 -1.96
CA ASP A 641 -87.66 -43.89 -1.86
C ASP A 641 -87.33 -42.47 -1.40
N ASP A 642 -87.58 -41.47 -2.25
CA ASP A 642 -87.32 -40.05 -1.99
C ASP A 642 -87.96 -39.53 -0.70
N ARG A 643 -89.16 -40.01 -0.34
CA ARG A 643 -89.82 -39.57 0.90
C ARG A 643 -89.11 -40.14 2.12
N PHE A 644 -88.79 -41.43 2.09
CA PHE A 644 -88.11 -42.11 3.18
C PHE A 644 -86.67 -41.61 3.34
N SER A 645 -85.96 -41.36 2.23
CA SER A 645 -84.62 -40.78 2.22
C SER A 645 -84.58 -39.40 2.88
N HIS A 646 -85.56 -38.54 2.57
CA HIS A 646 -85.68 -37.22 3.21
C HIS A 646 -85.98 -37.29 4.71
N GLU A 647 -86.84 -38.23 5.12
CA GLU A 647 -87.16 -38.46 6.53
C GLU A 647 -85.93 -38.96 7.31
N MET A 648 -85.23 -39.96 6.77
CA MET A 648 -84.02 -40.53 7.37
C MET A 648 -82.89 -39.50 7.43
N ARG A 649 -82.67 -38.73 6.35
CA ARG A 649 -81.68 -37.64 6.34
C ARG A 649 -81.94 -36.64 7.46
N ARG A 650 -83.19 -36.18 7.60
CA ARG A 650 -83.55 -35.20 8.63
C ARG A 650 -83.35 -35.79 10.03
N ARG A 651 -83.84 -37.01 10.26
CA ARG A 651 -83.71 -37.69 11.55
C ARG A 651 -82.24 -37.86 11.95
N VAL A 652 -81.42 -38.41 11.06
CA VAL A 652 -80.00 -38.67 11.35
C VAL A 652 -79.23 -37.37 11.60
N LEU A 653 -79.45 -36.34 10.79
CA LEU A 653 -78.77 -35.05 10.97
C LEU A 653 -79.21 -34.33 12.24
N ASP A 654 -80.50 -34.36 12.59
CA ASP A 654 -81.02 -33.78 13.85
C ASP A 654 -80.49 -34.53 15.08
N ASP A 655 -80.42 -35.86 14.99
CA ASP A 655 -79.83 -36.71 16.03
C ASP A 655 -78.32 -36.47 16.17
N CYS A 656 -77.57 -36.35 15.06
CA CYS A 656 -76.14 -36.01 15.08
C CYS A 656 -75.88 -34.60 15.63
N ALA A 657 -76.70 -33.61 15.23
CA ALA A 657 -76.60 -32.23 15.71
C ALA A 657 -76.91 -32.10 17.21
N SER A 658 -77.66 -33.04 17.79
CA SER A 658 -77.93 -33.06 19.23
C SER A 658 -76.67 -33.30 20.08
N GLY A 659 -75.64 -33.91 19.49
CA GLY A 659 -74.40 -34.28 20.20
C GLY A 659 -74.57 -35.43 21.20
N ASP A 660 -75.75 -36.04 21.29
CA ASP A 660 -76.06 -37.13 22.22
C ASP A 660 -75.85 -38.50 21.54
N PRO A 661 -74.84 -39.31 21.94
CA PRO A 661 -74.58 -40.61 21.33
C PRO A 661 -75.71 -41.63 21.49
N GLU A 662 -76.61 -41.46 22.48
CA GLU A 662 -77.75 -42.37 22.65
C GLU A 662 -78.82 -42.16 21.58
N ARG A 663 -78.91 -40.95 21.01
CA ARG A 663 -79.83 -40.63 19.91
C ARG A 663 -79.29 -41.03 18.54
N MET A 664 -77.99 -41.22 18.41
CA MET A 664 -77.32 -41.57 17.15
C MET A 664 -77.30 -43.07 16.89
N VAL A 665 -78.40 -43.77 17.22
CA VAL A 665 -78.60 -45.19 16.99
C VAL A 665 -79.95 -45.38 16.29
N TRP A 666 -79.92 -45.96 15.10
CA TRP A 666 -81.08 -46.22 14.28
C TRP A 666 -81.17 -47.73 14.03
N THR A 667 -82.14 -48.39 14.69
CA THR A 667 -82.35 -49.85 14.61
C THR A 667 -83.46 -50.19 13.60
N ASP A 668 -83.38 -51.40 13.04
CA ASP A 668 -84.37 -51.98 12.13
C ASP A 668 -84.75 -51.07 10.95
N VAL A 669 -83.75 -50.39 10.38
CA VAL A 669 -83.96 -49.51 9.22
C VAL A 669 -84.08 -50.39 7.98
N PRO A 670 -85.23 -50.38 7.27
CA PRO A 670 -85.41 -51.17 6.07
C PRO A 670 -84.60 -50.59 4.90
N LEU A 671 -83.83 -51.45 4.23
CA LEU A 671 -83.22 -51.22 2.93
C LEU A 671 -84.02 -51.99 1.88
N ALA A 672 -84.94 -51.30 1.20
CA ALA A 672 -85.70 -51.85 0.09
C ALA A 672 -85.17 -51.27 -1.23
N HIS A 673 -84.80 -52.13 -2.18
CA HIS A 673 -84.39 -51.75 -3.54
C HIS A 673 -85.33 -52.46 -4.53
N GLU A 674 -85.69 -51.81 -5.63
CA GLU A 674 -86.63 -52.38 -6.60
C GLU A 674 -86.12 -53.73 -7.13
N GLY A 675 -86.83 -54.81 -6.79
CA GLY A 675 -86.52 -56.19 -7.24
C GLY A 675 -85.70 -57.04 -6.28
N GLU A 676 -85.33 -56.54 -5.08
CA GLU A 676 -84.59 -57.31 -4.06
C GLU A 676 -85.39 -57.47 -2.75
N GLU A 677 -85.07 -58.51 -1.97
CA GLU A 677 -85.65 -58.69 -0.63
C GLU A 677 -85.15 -57.58 0.33
N THR A 678 -86.08 -57.02 1.11
CA THR A 678 -85.81 -55.97 2.10
C THR A 678 -84.95 -56.52 3.23
N THR A 679 -83.74 -55.99 3.39
CA THR A 679 -82.90 -56.23 4.58
C THR A 679 -83.09 -55.13 5.60
N TYR A 680 -82.92 -55.44 6.88
CA TYR A 680 -82.96 -54.49 7.97
C TYR A 680 -81.55 -54.28 8.50
N ILE A 681 -81.17 -53.02 8.70
CA ILE A 681 -79.86 -52.68 9.26
C ILE A 681 -80.02 -51.95 10.59
N THR A 682 -79.00 -52.06 11.42
CA THR A 682 -78.79 -51.12 12.52
C THR A 682 -77.55 -50.29 12.24
N ALA A 683 -77.70 -48.97 12.35
CA ALA A 683 -76.63 -48.01 12.17
C ALA A 683 -76.42 -47.18 13.44
N ARG A 684 -75.16 -46.87 13.75
CA ARG A 684 -74.77 -46.04 14.89
C ARG A 684 -73.65 -45.09 14.52
N ASN A 685 -73.81 -43.82 14.87
CA ASN A 685 -72.71 -42.85 14.82
C ASN A 685 -72.11 -42.62 16.21
N THR A 686 -70.78 -42.54 16.27
CA THR A 686 -70.03 -42.22 17.49
C THR A 686 -69.10 -41.04 17.22
N PRO A 687 -69.29 -39.88 17.86
CA PRO A 687 -68.44 -38.71 17.62
C PRO A 687 -67.00 -38.94 18.11
N ILE A 688 -66.01 -38.49 17.32
CA ILE A 688 -64.60 -38.54 17.71
C ILE A 688 -64.26 -37.24 18.45
N HIS A 689 -64.01 -37.35 19.76
CA HIS A 689 -63.73 -36.21 20.63
C HIS A 689 -62.62 -35.30 20.08
N GLY A 690 -62.91 -33.99 19.99
CA GLY A 690 -61.95 -32.97 19.55
C GLY A 690 -61.82 -32.82 18.03
N THR A 691 -62.64 -33.52 17.24
CA THR A 691 -62.70 -33.40 15.78
C THR A 691 -64.15 -33.25 15.31
N ALA A 692 -64.36 -32.79 14.07
CA ALA A 692 -65.68 -32.79 13.41
C ALA A 692 -66.04 -34.17 12.79
N LEU A 693 -65.25 -35.21 13.08
CA LEU A 693 -65.41 -36.54 12.52
C LEU A 693 -66.24 -37.44 13.45
N MET A 694 -66.93 -38.40 12.84
CA MET A 694 -67.70 -39.44 13.52
C MET A 694 -67.30 -40.80 12.96
N ILE A 695 -67.46 -41.84 13.79
CA ILE A 695 -67.36 -43.24 13.37
C ILE A 695 -68.79 -43.72 13.14
N SER A 696 -69.14 -43.99 11.88
CA SER A 696 -70.37 -44.65 11.47
C SER A 696 -70.16 -46.16 11.43
N SER A 697 -70.89 -46.88 12.27
CA SER A 697 -70.91 -48.34 12.31
C SER A 697 -72.27 -48.85 11.84
N VAL A 698 -72.29 -49.81 10.92
CA VAL A 698 -73.50 -50.43 10.39
C VAL A 698 -73.37 -51.94 10.37
N TRP A 699 -74.42 -52.66 10.74
CA TRP A 699 -74.50 -54.11 10.63
C TRP A 699 -75.89 -54.54 10.20
N ASP A 700 -75.94 -55.64 9.44
CA ASP A 700 -77.18 -56.27 8.99
C ASP A 700 -77.82 -57.02 10.16
N VAL A 701 -79.13 -56.84 10.35
CA VAL A 701 -79.94 -57.49 11.40
C VAL A 701 -81.09 -58.31 10.81
N THR A 702 -81.02 -58.64 9.52
CA THR A 702 -82.00 -59.49 8.84
C THR A 702 -81.85 -60.93 9.29
N GLU A 703 -82.90 -61.52 9.88
CA GLU A 703 -82.94 -62.93 10.29
C GLU A 703 -83.16 -63.92 9.14
#